data_AF-A0A553G8E7-F1
#
_entry.id   AF-A0A553G8E7-F1
#
_cell.length_a   1.000
_cell.length_b   1.000
_cell.length_c   1.000
_cell.angle_alpha   90.00
_cell.angle_beta   90.00
_cell.angle_gamma   90.00
#
_symmetry.space_group_name_H-M   'P 1'
#
loop_
_entity.id
_entity.type
_entity.pdbx_description
1 polymer ?
#
loop_
_entity_poly.entity_id
_entity_poly.type
_entity_poly.pdbx_seq_one_letter_code
_entity_poly.pdbx_strand_id
1 'polypeptide(L)'
;MKRLLYIILIFCCHLGLSAEGIKGDLVFKWVDVNNEGMRPFVLEEYEGVHDVTQLPMRLTIIPLGADVNIDSIKVAYSFESIAIDSDMQLAALANFNPLDLTVVTQTISCIRGENYLQLEWLPIVFDELEQRYRKITNVEYAVTMAKKQAVSILKSNKASLESSVLAQGKWVKIKVGETGVHKIPYSQLTSWGFSKPEAVNVFGNGGNMLPRSNTAFRHEDVVENAVLHSGNAIYFYAQGSTAWQYNSQRKMFEHRLHDYTDEAYYFLSEENGIGKRVALSDKMRDTFNAETNEFDSYHFYELENQNLLKSGIEWYGLRSDPGKTRTYSFNFENKTFDSDVKILTHVIARSNVNSYYETIVDGAVIQNINITKVDYGNQVGAFANEGIAFGTFSPINNAFDVNLKYNSSSNGASGWLSSICLNVKETIKVSDQLSFRNADLYGAGLSTRFYIDGVNSNVLLWDVSDCVEPREITIEDYAGVDGFTYLTDELCEFVVFDKSASLPQPQFEETLENQNIRALPVPDMLIVAHPLFEDEARRLATIHQEHSGLHSEIVFPYQIYNEFSSGSPDISAIRDYARYLYKKDAKFKYMLLFGDGSFDNRTNSEENTNYILTYQSDNSINIKNSYVTDDFFGCLDDNEGNNILYDKLDIGIGRFPVSDTEQAKVMVDKVDTYLNSSAVGPWKTKITFLADDGDSNLHMSQADGLSTQVYNDHPSFNHDKIYFDAYPITTTSSGDKYPDVNAEIKKCITDGTLLFNYTGHGSERQLAHENVLDITAIKSFTNMDRLPVFVTATCEFSRFDNFHETSAGEWVVLSSLGGGVSLLTTTRIAWSYENYQINKSFYKNIFQKTESGEKVRLGEVIMETKNAIGNSVNKLNFTLLGDPALQLIYPTGEINTKSINGVEDPEQREPIKALSIADVEGEILGSTSTNSEVSMVVYDKPITVKTLGNKGAVPFSYQVYQNQIYNGVLDTDGQHFLASFIVPKDIRYNVGEGRVSYYAFDESGREYFGADNEVLIGDVSDNPPHDTEGPTITMWLNDPSFVDGDITGSQPVLHAEFHDESGVNISGVGIGHDITLVIDDQRSLPKMLNSYYQSDKNSFKSGRLVYQLPQLAEGKHTLELKAWDNLNNSSVASLSFEVHLDGALKIENASVYPNPVEPGISTKIYFEHDAPNMLLDVTYAVYSLSGRLIEQYEIQQPAIGNAINPIEWTPGNLQKGLYILQCEIKSPENQIGRFSKKILVVR
;
A
#
# COMPACT_ATOMS: atom_id res chain seq x y z
N MET A 1 -12.29 33.28 11.66
CA MET A 1 -11.20 33.26 12.67
C MET A 1 -9.80 32.98 12.09
N LYS A 2 -9.63 32.19 11.02
CA LYS A 2 -8.32 31.91 10.37
C LYS A 2 -7.58 33.15 9.82
N ARG A 3 -8.28 34.20 9.37
CA ARG A 3 -7.66 35.47 8.90
C ARG A 3 -7.00 36.32 9.99
N LEU A 4 -7.32 36.10 11.27
CA LEU A 4 -6.74 36.89 12.37
C LEU A 4 -5.41 36.30 12.89
N LEU A 5 -5.18 34.99 12.68
CA LEU A 5 -3.90 34.35 12.99
C LEU A 5 -2.80 34.70 11.96
N TYR A 6 -3.17 34.81 10.68
CA TYR A 6 -2.22 35.12 9.60
C TYR A 6 -1.61 36.53 9.69
N ILE A 7 -2.35 37.49 10.27
CA ILE A 7 -1.86 38.87 10.43
C ILE A 7 -0.88 39.00 11.61
N ILE A 8 -0.92 38.07 12.58
CA ILE A 8 0.01 38.08 13.73
C ILE A 8 1.36 37.44 13.35
N LEU A 9 1.39 36.45 12.43
CA LEU A 9 2.64 35.82 11.97
C LEU A 9 3.51 36.72 11.08
N ILE A 10 2.91 37.60 10.28
CA ILE A 10 3.68 38.47 9.36
C ILE A 10 4.36 39.63 10.10
N PHE A 11 3.88 40.04 11.28
CA PHE A 11 4.46 41.16 12.02
C PHE A 11 5.72 40.81 12.84
N CYS A 12 6.04 39.52 13.01
CA CYS A 12 7.21 39.07 13.78
C CYS A 12 8.50 38.91 12.96
N CYS A 13 8.44 39.03 11.63
CA CYS A 13 9.60 38.70 10.78
C CYS A 13 10.72 39.76 10.74
N HIS A 14 10.59 40.96 11.33
CA HIS A 14 11.55 42.06 11.08
C HIS A 14 12.14 42.78 12.32
N LEU A 15 11.98 42.26 13.53
CA LEU A 15 12.67 42.81 14.71
C LEU A 15 13.28 41.70 15.53
N GLY A 16 14.61 41.75 15.73
CA GLY A 16 15.35 40.81 16.56
C GLY A 16 14.74 40.71 17.95
N LEU A 17 14.10 39.57 18.23
CA LEU A 17 13.37 39.30 19.47
C LEU A 17 13.96 38.10 20.19
N SER A 18 13.88 38.20 21.51
CA SER A 18 14.25 37.20 22.51
C SER A 18 13.64 35.82 22.24
N ALA A 19 14.26 34.76 22.77
CA ALA A 19 13.73 33.41 22.77
C ALA A 19 12.33 33.36 23.42
N GLU A 20 11.28 33.47 22.60
CA GLU A 20 9.90 33.21 23.00
C GLU A 20 9.63 31.72 22.84
N GLY A 21 9.28 31.05 23.95
CA GLY A 21 8.85 29.65 23.94
C GLY A 21 7.35 29.52 23.65
N ILE A 22 6.94 28.43 23.02
CA ILE A 22 5.53 28.10 22.80
C ILE A 22 4.99 27.45 24.07
N LYS A 23 3.86 27.96 24.59
CA LYS A 23 3.16 27.35 25.72
C LYS A 23 1.70 27.17 25.37
N GLY A 24 1.11 26.08 25.83
CA GLY A 24 -0.32 25.85 25.69
C GLY A 24 -0.86 24.95 26.78
N ASP A 25 -2.19 24.94 26.84
CA ASP A 25 -2.96 24.21 27.82
C ASP A 25 -4.09 23.48 27.10
N LEU A 26 -4.21 22.18 27.36
CA LEU A 26 -5.18 21.30 26.71
C LEU A 26 -6.16 20.78 27.77
N VAL A 27 -7.31 21.44 27.89
CA VAL A 27 -8.37 21.10 28.85
C VAL A 27 -9.36 20.14 28.21
N PHE A 28 -9.71 19.06 28.91
CA PHE A 28 -10.52 17.97 28.34
C PHE A 28 -11.87 17.80 29.02
N LYS A 29 -12.89 17.56 28.21
CA LYS A 29 -14.24 17.23 28.65
C LYS A 29 -14.50 15.73 28.56
N TRP A 30 -14.99 15.19 29.67
CA TRP A 30 -15.40 13.80 29.81
C TRP A 30 -16.90 13.69 29.64
N VAL A 31 -17.35 12.65 28.95
CA VAL A 31 -18.77 12.35 28.74
C VAL A 31 -19.12 11.06 29.50
N ASP A 32 -20.12 11.14 30.38
CA ASP A 32 -20.67 9.96 31.07
C ASP A 32 -21.59 9.21 30.11
N VAL A 33 -21.17 8.02 29.67
CA VAL A 33 -21.97 7.18 28.77
C VAL A 33 -22.80 6.19 29.60
N ASN A 34 -24.06 6.55 29.82
CA ASN A 34 -25.08 5.63 30.32
C ASN A 34 -25.95 5.18 29.15
N ASN A 35 -25.52 4.17 28.38
CA ASN A 35 -26.35 3.18 27.66
C ASN A 35 -25.57 2.45 26.54
N GLU A 36 -25.94 1.18 26.34
CA GLU A 36 -25.68 0.35 25.14
C GLU A 36 -24.20 0.09 24.78
N GLY A 37 -23.53 -0.75 25.57
CA GLY A 37 -22.41 -1.59 25.12
C GLY A 37 -21.08 -0.90 24.78
N MET A 38 -21.04 0.44 24.70
CA MET A 38 -19.80 1.18 24.45
C MET A 38 -19.05 1.50 25.74
N ARG A 39 -17.71 1.56 25.60
CA ARG A 39 -16.72 1.58 26.68
C ARG A 39 -17.10 2.55 27.81
N PRO A 40 -16.89 2.16 29.08
CA PRO A 40 -17.35 2.93 30.25
C PRO A 40 -16.75 4.33 30.45
N PHE A 41 -15.77 4.73 29.64
CA PHE A 41 -15.02 5.97 29.77
C PHE A 41 -14.80 6.58 28.39
N VAL A 42 -15.45 7.71 28.10
CA VAL A 42 -15.38 8.36 26.80
C VAL A 42 -15.00 9.84 26.95
N LEU A 43 -13.96 10.23 26.23
CA LEU A 43 -13.60 11.62 25.97
C LEU A 43 -14.42 12.13 24.78
N GLU A 44 -14.92 13.36 24.85
CA GLU A 44 -15.73 14.00 23.79
C GLU A 44 -14.99 14.03 22.43
N GLU A 45 -13.65 14.12 22.47
CA GLU A 45 -12.75 14.15 21.31
C GLU A 45 -11.60 13.17 21.54
N TYR A 46 -11.75 11.96 20.98
CA TYR A 46 -10.81 10.87 21.20
C TYR A 46 -10.39 10.23 19.86
N GLU A 47 -9.09 9.96 19.71
CA GLU A 47 -8.44 9.80 18.40
C GLU A 47 -7.64 8.50 18.19
N GLY A 48 -7.31 7.70 19.23
CA GLY A 48 -6.38 6.56 19.06
C GLY A 48 -6.35 5.57 20.22
N VAL A 49 -5.96 4.31 20.04
CA VAL A 49 -5.73 3.34 21.12
C VAL A 49 -4.22 3.19 21.25
N HIS A 50 -3.74 3.01 22.48
CA HIS A 50 -2.34 2.73 22.71
C HIS A 50 -2.04 1.25 22.43
N ASP A 51 -1.11 0.96 21.49
CA ASP A 51 -0.77 -0.37 20.96
C ASP A 51 -0.51 -1.46 22.03
N VAL A 52 0.02 -1.06 23.19
CA VAL A 52 0.34 -1.94 24.33
C VAL A 52 -0.85 -2.17 25.27
N THR A 53 -1.49 -1.11 25.76
CA THR A 53 -2.54 -1.22 26.78
C THR A 53 -3.93 -1.43 26.21
N GLN A 54 -4.11 -1.23 24.91
CA GLN A 54 -5.43 -1.25 24.26
C GLN A 54 -6.40 -0.20 24.85
N LEU A 55 -5.86 0.73 25.65
CA LEU A 55 -6.57 1.84 26.24
C LEU A 55 -6.76 2.96 25.23
N PRO A 56 -7.79 3.79 25.44
CA PRO A 56 -7.78 5.13 24.92
C PRO A 56 -6.43 5.84 25.02
N MET A 57 -5.96 6.38 23.90
CA MET A 57 -4.96 7.41 23.73
C MET A 57 -5.52 8.64 22.98
N ARG A 58 -5.13 9.84 23.39
CA ARG A 58 -5.36 11.05 22.58
C ARG A 58 -4.03 11.50 21.97
N LEU A 59 -4.06 11.88 20.71
CA LEU A 59 -2.97 12.55 20.02
C LEU A 59 -3.28 14.06 19.96
N THR A 60 -2.27 14.89 20.04
CA THR A 60 -2.39 16.31 19.72
C THR A 60 -1.13 16.74 18.99
N ILE A 61 -1.31 17.25 17.77
CA ILE A 61 -0.22 17.71 16.91
C ILE A 61 -0.21 19.24 16.92
N ILE A 62 0.94 19.81 17.30
CA ILE A 62 1.08 21.24 17.55
C ILE A 62 2.18 21.79 16.63
N PRO A 63 1.85 22.69 15.68
CA PRO A 63 2.85 23.27 14.80
C PRO A 63 3.83 24.14 15.59
N LEU A 64 5.11 23.90 15.40
CA LEU A 64 6.20 24.69 15.98
C LEU A 64 6.85 25.64 14.97
N GLY A 65 6.68 25.34 13.67
CA GLY A 65 7.24 26.12 12.55
C GLY A 65 8.55 25.54 12.00
N ALA A 66 8.92 25.99 10.81
CA ALA A 66 10.18 25.64 10.16
C ALA A 66 11.41 26.20 10.91
N ASP A 67 12.54 25.52 10.76
CA ASP A 67 13.87 26.02 11.15
C ASP A 67 14.07 26.27 12.66
N VAL A 68 13.22 25.64 13.49
CA VAL A 68 13.23 25.76 14.95
C VAL A 68 14.10 24.67 15.58
N ASN A 69 15.07 25.07 16.40
CA ASN A 69 15.86 24.13 17.21
C ASN A 69 15.29 24.09 18.64
N ILE A 70 14.86 22.91 19.08
CA ILE A 70 14.16 22.73 20.34
C ILE A 70 15.17 22.43 21.44
N ASP A 71 15.22 23.26 22.48
CA ASP A 71 16.11 23.10 23.63
C ASP A 71 15.52 22.12 24.65
N SER A 72 14.25 22.34 25.02
CA SER A 72 13.53 21.47 25.94
C SER A 72 12.02 21.53 25.74
N ILE A 73 11.36 20.41 26.02
CA ILE A 73 9.91 20.30 26.07
C ILE A 73 9.55 19.88 27.49
N LYS A 74 8.66 20.64 28.13
CA LYS A 74 8.09 20.30 29.44
C LYS A 74 6.62 20.02 29.28
N VAL A 75 6.19 18.87 29.78
CA VAL A 75 4.77 18.48 29.83
C VAL A 75 4.39 18.24 31.29
N ALA A 76 3.26 18.79 31.69
CA ALA A 76 2.63 18.57 33.00
C ALA A 76 1.17 18.19 32.78
N TYR A 77 0.60 17.44 33.72
CA TYR A 77 -0.79 17.00 33.61
C TYR A 77 -1.47 16.99 34.98
N SER A 78 -2.78 17.24 34.97
CA SER A 78 -3.64 17.22 36.15
C SER A 78 -4.64 16.08 36.05
N PHE A 79 -4.95 15.49 37.20
CA PHE A 79 -5.84 14.33 37.30
C PHE A 79 -6.98 14.54 38.29
N GLU A 80 -8.09 13.86 38.03
CA GLU A 80 -9.23 13.72 38.94
C GLU A 80 -9.47 12.24 39.26
N SER A 81 -10.09 11.96 40.40
CA SER A 81 -10.43 10.58 40.76
C SER A 81 -11.60 10.09 39.92
N ILE A 82 -11.54 8.82 39.46
CA ILE A 82 -12.65 8.17 38.78
C ILE A 82 -13.51 7.48 39.85
N ALA A 83 -14.82 7.76 39.85
CA ALA A 83 -15.78 6.93 40.57
C ALA A 83 -16.09 5.71 39.69
N ILE A 84 -15.76 4.52 40.18
CA ILE A 84 -16.07 3.26 39.49
C ILE A 84 -17.37 2.74 40.09
N ASP A 85 -18.46 2.91 39.35
CA ASP A 85 -19.83 2.69 39.82
C ASP A 85 -20.45 1.39 39.29
N SER A 86 -19.71 0.60 38.48
CA SER A 86 -20.19 -0.69 37.95
C SER A 86 -19.11 -1.77 37.80
N ASP A 87 -19.53 -3.04 37.85
CA ASP A 87 -18.67 -4.20 37.58
C ASP A 87 -18.13 -4.20 36.13
N MET A 88 -18.86 -3.60 35.19
CA MET A 88 -18.44 -3.44 33.79
C MET A 88 -17.28 -2.45 33.64
N GLN A 89 -17.29 -1.35 34.42
CA GLN A 89 -16.18 -0.40 34.50
C GLN A 89 -14.93 -1.06 35.08
N LEU A 90 -15.09 -1.87 36.13
CA LEU A 90 -14.00 -2.64 36.74
C LEU A 90 -13.45 -3.70 35.79
N ALA A 91 -14.31 -4.44 35.09
CA ALA A 91 -13.89 -5.47 34.12
C ALA A 91 -13.16 -4.87 32.92
N ALA A 92 -13.61 -3.71 32.42
CA ALA A 92 -12.90 -2.97 31.38
C ALA A 92 -11.48 -2.58 31.83
N LEU A 93 -11.30 -2.28 33.13
CA LEU A 93 -10.03 -1.89 33.73
C LEU A 93 -9.17 -3.08 34.23
N ALA A 94 -9.75 -4.25 34.48
CA ALA A 94 -9.11 -5.38 35.15
C ALA A 94 -8.08 -6.13 34.29
N ASN A 95 -8.09 -5.93 32.97
CA ASN A 95 -7.15 -6.56 32.04
C ASN A 95 -5.86 -5.76 31.84
N PHE A 96 -5.68 -4.63 32.55
CA PHE A 96 -4.54 -3.73 32.35
C PHE A 96 -3.44 -3.97 33.37
N ASN A 97 -2.18 -3.88 32.90
CA ASN A 97 -1.01 -3.76 33.77
C ASN A 97 -0.64 -2.27 33.92
N PRO A 98 -0.81 -1.67 35.11
CA PRO A 98 -0.47 -0.27 35.39
C PRO A 98 1.00 0.11 35.16
N LEU A 99 1.90 -0.86 35.25
CA LEU A 99 3.33 -0.67 35.44
C LEU A 99 4.11 -0.36 34.15
N ASP A 100 3.46 -0.37 32.98
CA ASP A 100 4.17 -0.44 31.70
C ASP A 100 4.15 0.86 30.86
N LEU A 101 3.60 2.00 31.32
CA LEU A 101 3.51 3.20 30.46
C LEU A 101 3.80 4.55 31.12
N THR A 102 4.41 5.42 30.30
CA THR A 102 4.49 6.86 30.55
C THR A 102 3.12 7.47 30.21
N VAL A 103 2.56 8.26 31.13
CA VAL A 103 1.21 8.83 31.04
C VAL A 103 1.02 9.74 29.81
N VAL A 104 2.07 10.50 29.47
CA VAL A 104 2.14 11.35 28.29
C VAL A 104 3.48 11.13 27.59
N THR A 105 3.46 10.74 26.33
CA THR A 105 4.61 10.68 25.44
C THR A 105 4.68 11.95 24.59
N GLN A 106 5.90 12.42 24.34
CA GLN A 106 6.15 13.61 23.52
C GLN A 106 7.16 13.28 22.44
N THR A 107 6.85 13.62 21.19
CA THR A 107 7.72 13.38 20.05
C THR A 107 7.77 14.63 19.17
N ILE A 108 8.92 14.90 18.58
CA ILE A 108 9.04 15.92 17.54
C ILE A 108 9.04 15.20 16.20
N SER A 109 8.15 15.62 15.31
CA SER A 109 8.10 15.17 13.92
C SER A 109 8.33 16.34 12.98
N CYS A 110 8.79 16.06 11.76
CA CYS A 110 8.87 17.03 10.68
C CYS A 110 7.86 16.61 9.60
N ILE A 111 7.21 17.57 8.96
CA ILE A 111 6.43 17.32 7.74
C ILE A 111 6.75 18.48 6.81
N ARG A 112 7.34 18.18 5.66
CA ARG A 112 7.71 19.16 4.64
C ARG A 112 8.60 20.30 5.19
N GLY A 113 9.51 19.98 6.11
CA GLY A 113 10.40 20.93 6.78
C GLY A 113 9.78 21.73 7.92
N GLU A 114 8.48 21.56 8.20
CA GLU A 114 7.78 22.17 9.32
C GLU A 114 7.83 21.24 10.54
N ASN A 115 8.26 21.75 11.69
CA ASN A 115 8.32 20.94 12.91
C ASN A 115 7.00 20.93 13.64
N TYR A 116 6.66 19.78 14.23
CA TYR A 116 5.47 19.58 15.04
C TYR A 116 5.84 18.91 16.37
N LEU A 117 5.21 19.36 17.45
CA LEU A 117 5.17 18.63 18.71
C LEU A 117 3.95 17.70 18.68
N GLN A 118 4.21 16.41 18.81
CA GLN A 118 3.19 15.38 19.02
C GLN A 118 3.12 15.05 20.50
N LEU A 119 1.94 15.21 21.09
CA LEU A 119 1.63 14.79 22.45
C LEU A 119 0.63 13.64 22.40
N GLU A 120 1.06 12.48 22.86
CA GLU A 120 0.24 11.27 22.97
C GLU A 120 0.02 10.99 24.47
N TRP A 121 -1.21 10.73 24.90
CA TRP A 121 -1.48 10.49 26.32
C TRP A 121 -2.65 9.56 26.57
N LEU A 122 -2.58 8.86 27.71
CA LEU A 122 -3.63 7.96 28.18
C LEU A 122 -4.66 8.72 29.02
N PRO A 123 -5.95 8.71 28.66
CA PRO A 123 -6.98 9.39 29.41
C PRO A 123 -7.19 8.87 30.82
N ILE A 124 -6.95 7.57 31.02
CA ILE A 124 -7.06 6.91 32.31
C ILE A 124 -5.70 6.39 32.71
N VAL A 125 -5.33 6.66 33.95
CA VAL A 125 -4.09 6.19 34.56
C VAL A 125 -4.41 5.50 35.87
N PHE A 126 -3.60 4.52 36.24
CA PHE A 126 -3.68 3.91 37.55
C PHE A 126 -2.67 4.57 38.49
N ASP A 127 -3.16 5.12 39.60
CA ASP A 127 -2.31 5.70 40.64
C ASP A 127 -1.85 4.58 41.58
N GLU A 128 -0.57 4.22 41.51
CA GLU A 128 0.00 3.16 42.34
C GLU A 128 0.03 3.50 43.84
N LEU A 129 0.16 4.79 44.19
CA LEU A 129 0.23 5.22 45.59
C LEU A 129 -1.15 5.14 46.25
N GLU A 130 -2.19 5.50 45.50
CA GLU A 130 -3.57 5.51 45.99
C GLU A 130 -4.36 4.25 45.61
N GLN A 131 -3.75 3.33 44.85
CA GLN A 131 -4.34 2.07 44.36
C GLN A 131 -5.71 2.26 43.69
N ARG A 132 -5.84 3.32 42.88
CA ARG A 132 -7.09 3.67 42.20
C ARG A 132 -6.86 4.28 40.81
N TYR A 133 -7.87 4.17 39.96
CA TYR A 133 -7.86 4.81 38.65
C TYR A 133 -8.17 6.31 38.74
N ARG A 134 -7.46 7.10 37.95
CA ARG A 134 -7.62 8.55 37.81
C ARG A 134 -7.78 8.90 36.32
N LYS A 135 -8.52 9.98 36.06
CA LYS A 135 -8.70 10.54 34.72
C LYS A 135 -7.86 11.79 34.56
N ILE A 136 -7.20 11.96 33.43
CA ILE A 136 -6.52 13.22 33.10
C ILE A 136 -7.56 14.26 32.70
N THR A 137 -7.50 15.44 33.30
CA THR A 137 -8.39 16.57 32.99
C THR A 137 -7.69 17.68 32.24
N ASN A 138 -6.36 17.75 32.35
CA ASN A 138 -5.57 18.79 31.73
C ASN A 138 -4.17 18.33 31.36
N VAL A 139 -3.65 18.77 30.21
CA VAL A 139 -2.24 18.62 29.80
C VAL A 139 -1.68 19.99 29.43
N GLU A 140 -0.71 20.47 30.20
CA GLU A 140 0.04 21.70 29.97
C GLU A 140 1.37 21.37 29.27
N TYR A 141 1.76 22.18 28.29
CA TYR A 141 3.06 22.04 27.63
C TYR A 141 3.79 23.37 27.48
N ALA A 142 5.12 23.30 27.51
CA ALA A 142 6.01 24.41 27.25
C ALA A 142 7.22 23.95 26.42
N VAL A 143 7.35 24.48 25.21
CA VAL A 143 8.49 24.26 24.32
C VAL A 143 9.42 25.47 24.42
N THR A 144 10.65 25.23 24.83
CA THR A 144 11.70 26.25 24.85
C THR A 144 12.57 26.07 23.62
N MET A 145 12.70 27.14 22.83
CA MET A 145 13.53 27.12 21.63
C MET A 145 14.96 27.50 21.99
N ALA A 146 15.92 26.74 21.47
CA ALA A 146 17.33 27.06 21.61
C ALA A 146 17.60 28.38 20.88
N LYS A 147 18.33 29.31 21.52
CA LYS A 147 18.93 30.42 20.78
C LYS A 147 19.86 29.79 19.74
N LYS A 148 19.67 30.13 18.45
CA LYS A 148 20.69 29.84 17.41
C LYS A 148 22.01 30.43 17.90
N GLN A 149 22.85 29.61 18.55
CA GLN A 149 24.27 29.94 18.64
C GLN A 149 24.71 29.99 17.19
N ALA A 150 25.38 31.08 16.81
CA ALA A 150 26.19 31.10 15.61
C ALA A 150 27.38 30.15 15.82
N VAL A 151 27.09 28.86 15.96
CA VAL A 151 28.02 27.85 15.51
C VAL A 151 28.11 28.11 14.02
N SER A 152 29.31 28.38 13.52
CA SER A 152 29.59 28.24 12.10
C SER A 152 29.47 26.76 11.75
N ILE A 153 28.25 26.22 11.83
CA ILE A 153 27.85 25.24 10.86
C ILE A 153 27.93 26.07 9.60
N LEU A 154 28.98 25.84 8.81
CA LEU A 154 28.87 26.08 7.40
C LEU A 154 27.56 25.38 7.04
N LYS A 155 26.43 26.11 6.96
CA LYS A 155 25.41 25.79 5.98
C LYS A 155 26.23 25.82 4.71
N SER A 156 26.79 24.68 4.34
CA SER A 156 27.25 24.52 3.00
C SER A 156 25.94 24.67 2.24
N ASN A 157 25.71 25.87 1.72
CA ASN A 157 25.27 26.02 0.36
C ASN A 157 26.32 25.34 -0.55
N LYS A 158 26.63 24.05 -0.29
CA LYS A 158 27.16 23.17 -1.29
C LYS A 158 25.98 23.10 -2.23
N ALA A 159 26.11 23.76 -3.37
CA ALA A 159 25.23 23.46 -4.48
C ALA A 159 25.17 21.93 -4.57
N SER A 160 23.99 21.36 -4.39
CA SER A 160 23.79 19.92 -4.58
C SER A 160 24.37 19.56 -5.93
N LEU A 161 25.17 18.50 -6.02
CA LEU A 161 25.76 18.10 -7.29
C LEU A 161 24.65 17.98 -8.37
N GLU A 162 24.77 18.77 -9.43
CA GLU A 162 23.76 18.86 -10.50
C GLU A 162 23.96 17.83 -11.62
N SER A 163 25.13 17.18 -11.66
CA SER A 163 25.48 16.20 -12.68
C SER A 163 26.30 15.07 -12.09
N SER A 164 25.97 13.82 -12.43
CA SER A 164 26.79 12.67 -12.05
C SER A 164 28.11 12.63 -12.85
N VAL A 165 29.16 12.05 -12.26
CA VAL A 165 30.38 11.65 -12.96
C VAL A 165 30.11 10.61 -14.05
N LEU A 166 29.04 9.82 -13.93
CA LEU A 166 28.62 8.82 -14.92
C LEU A 166 27.95 9.44 -16.16
N ALA A 167 27.77 10.77 -16.20
CA ALA A 167 27.09 11.47 -17.29
C ALA A 167 27.86 11.46 -18.61
N GLN A 168 29.17 11.25 -18.56
CA GLN A 168 30.06 11.18 -19.72
C GLN A 168 31.22 10.26 -19.40
N GLY A 169 31.76 9.60 -20.43
CA GLY A 169 32.86 8.68 -20.25
C GLY A 169 32.64 7.33 -20.93
N LYS A 170 33.67 6.51 -20.84
CA LYS A 170 33.57 5.06 -20.97
C LYS A 170 33.56 4.46 -19.58
N TRP A 171 32.48 3.75 -19.24
CA TRP A 171 32.30 3.15 -17.91
C TRP A 171 32.18 1.64 -18.00
N VAL A 172 32.98 0.93 -17.19
CA VAL A 172 32.84 -0.51 -16.97
C VAL A 172 32.51 -0.74 -15.50
N LYS A 173 31.35 -1.35 -15.23
CA LYS A 173 30.95 -1.77 -13.89
C LYS A 173 31.61 -3.10 -13.55
N ILE A 174 32.18 -3.18 -12.36
CA ILE A 174 32.82 -4.37 -11.82
C ILE A 174 32.24 -4.68 -10.43
N LYS A 175 32.33 -5.93 -10.00
CA LYS A 175 31.91 -6.37 -8.67
C LYS A 175 33.04 -7.05 -7.89
N VAL A 176 32.96 -6.95 -6.57
CA VAL A 176 33.90 -7.56 -5.61
C VAL A 176 33.13 -8.26 -4.49
N GLY A 177 33.53 -9.49 -4.16
CA GLY A 177 32.94 -10.28 -3.07
C GLY A 177 33.67 -10.16 -1.74
N GLU A 178 34.90 -9.65 -1.72
CA GLU A 178 35.74 -9.59 -0.50
C GLU A 178 36.44 -8.24 -0.34
N THR A 179 36.51 -7.76 0.90
CA THR A 179 37.26 -6.56 1.30
C THR A 179 38.76 -6.80 1.26
N GLY A 180 39.52 -5.92 0.61
CA GLY A 180 40.98 -6.01 0.55
C GLY A 180 41.58 -5.28 -0.65
N VAL A 181 42.86 -5.52 -0.91
CA VAL A 181 43.52 -5.00 -2.12
C VAL A 181 43.25 -5.93 -3.29
N HIS A 182 42.67 -5.36 -4.34
CA HIS A 182 42.36 -6.04 -5.59
C HIS A 182 43.36 -5.68 -6.68
N LYS A 183 43.66 -6.65 -7.55
CA LYS A 183 44.60 -6.50 -8.67
C LYS A 183 43.90 -6.67 -10.00
N ILE A 184 44.05 -5.70 -10.90
CA ILE A 184 43.56 -5.78 -12.28
C ILE A 184 44.74 -5.69 -13.25
N PRO A 185 45.16 -6.79 -13.89
CA PRO A 185 46.17 -6.76 -14.94
C PRO A 185 45.74 -5.89 -16.14
N TYR A 186 46.68 -5.18 -16.76
CA TYR A 186 46.42 -4.36 -17.95
C TYR A 186 45.85 -5.17 -19.13
N SER A 187 46.24 -6.45 -19.24
CA SER A 187 45.67 -7.37 -20.23
C SER A 187 44.16 -7.58 -20.00
N GLN A 188 43.71 -7.61 -18.75
CA GLN A 188 42.29 -7.75 -18.38
C GLN A 188 41.54 -6.46 -18.70
N LEU A 189 42.09 -5.29 -18.35
CA LEU A 189 41.52 -3.99 -18.73
C LEU A 189 41.36 -3.86 -20.25
N THR A 190 42.38 -4.29 -21.00
CA THR A 190 42.31 -4.31 -22.47
C THR A 190 41.19 -5.24 -22.97
N SER A 191 40.98 -6.39 -22.32
CA SER A 191 39.89 -7.31 -22.65
C SER A 191 38.49 -6.74 -22.33
N TRP A 192 38.39 -5.84 -21.34
CA TRP A 192 37.20 -5.04 -21.05
C TRP A 192 37.07 -3.80 -21.94
N GLY A 193 37.96 -3.69 -22.93
CA GLY A 193 37.90 -2.70 -24.01
C GLY A 193 38.63 -1.39 -23.71
N PHE A 194 39.38 -1.26 -22.63
CA PHE A 194 40.19 -0.06 -22.38
C PHE A 194 41.37 0.00 -23.35
N SER A 195 41.55 1.16 -24.00
CA SER A 195 42.61 1.39 -24.99
C SER A 195 43.91 1.84 -24.33
N LYS A 196 43.82 2.44 -23.14
CA LYS A 196 44.94 2.97 -22.34
C LYS A 196 44.83 2.44 -20.92
N PRO A 197 45.17 1.16 -20.66
CA PRO A 197 45.04 0.56 -19.33
C PRO A 197 45.85 1.31 -18.25
N GLU A 198 46.90 2.03 -18.62
CA GLU A 198 47.67 2.90 -17.73
C GLU A 198 46.96 4.19 -17.29
N ALA A 199 45.87 4.56 -17.97
CA ALA A 199 45.04 5.73 -17.67
C ALA A 199 43.69 5.37 -17.03
N VAL A 200 43.41 4.08 -16.83
CA VAL A 200 42.18 3.63 -16.17
C VAL A 200 42.22 4.01 -14.69
N ASN A 201 41.11 4.57 -14.20
CA ASN A 201 40.90 4.93 -12.81
C ASN A 201 39.68 4.16 -12.26
N VAL A 202 39.57 4.06 -10.93
CA VAL A 202 38.51 3.33 -10.22
C VAL A 202 37.61 4.32 -9.49
N PHE A 203 36.30 4.11 -9.52
CA PHE A 203 35.30 4.92 -8.85
C PHE A 203 34.39 4.03 -8.00
N GLY A 204 33.97 4.49 -6.83
CA GLY A 204 33.02 3.79 -5.97
C GLY A 204 33.14 4.20 -4.50
N ASN A 205 32.10 3.94 -3.72
CA ASN A 205 31.94 4.48 -2.37
C ASN A 205 32.17 3.45 -1.24
N GLY A 206 32.61 2.23 -1.59
CA GLY A 206 32.63 1.08 -0.68
C GLY A 206 31.41 0.18 -0.86
N GLY A 207 31.45 -0.99 -0.22
CA GLY A 207 30.39 -2.00 -0.27
C GLY A 207 29.44 -1.99 0.92
N ASN A 208 29.67 -1.14 1.92
CA ASN A 208 28.79 -1.05 3.09
C ASN A 208 27.40 -0.56 2.69
N MET A 209 26.37 -1.16 3.30
CA MET A 209 24.98 -0.75 3.14
C MET A 209 24.78 0.72 3.52
N LEU A 210 23.94 1.43 2.76
CA LEU A 210 23.66 2.83 3.03
C LEU A 210 22.92 2.99 4.37
N PRO A 211 23.21 4.06 5.12
CA PRO A 211 22.50 4.31 6.36
C PRO A 211 21.05 4.72 6.09
N ARG A 212 20.13 4.12 6.86
CA ARG A 212 18.72 4.50 6.83
C ARG A 212 18.46 5.91 7.38
N SER A 213 19.26 6.47 8.29
CA SER A 213 19.03 7.86 8.76
C SER A 213 19.44 8.89 7.70
N ASN A 214 18.62 9.89 7.40
CA ASN A 214 18.93 10.98 6.44
C ASN A 214 20.11 11.88 6.86
N THR A 215 20.46 11.93 8.15
CA THR A 215 21.61 12.73 8.66
C THR A 215 22.95 12.01 8.57
N ALA A 216 22.95 10.69 8.42
CA ALA A 216 24.18 9.91 8.39
C ALA A 216 24.98 10.18 7.12
N PHE A 217 26.30 10.24 7.24
CA PHE A 217 27.20 10.50 6.12
C PHE A 217 27.00 9.49 4.98
N ARG A 218 27.00 10.00 3.76
CA ARG A 218 27.17 9.25 2.51
C ARG A 218 27.78 10.17 1.47
N HIS A 219 28.42 9.60 0.47
CA HIS A 219 28.92 10.37 -0.66
C HIS A 219 27.75 10.86 -1.53
N GLU A 220 27.86 12.09 -2.05
CA GLU A 220 26.82 12.69 -2.90
C GLU A 220 26.76 12.07 -4.31
N ASP A 221 27.80 11.37 -4.75
CA ASP A 221 27.93 10.64 -6.02
C ASP A 221 29.03 9.58 -5.87
N VAL A 222 29.33 8.81 -6.91
CA VAL A 222 30.47 7.88 -6.90
C VAL A 222 31.80 8.65 -6.95
N VAL A 223 32.70 8.38 -6.00
CA VAL A 223 33.98 9.09 -5.89
C VAL A 223 35.14 8.34 -6.52
N GLU A 224 36.14 9.08 -7.00
CA GLU A 224 37.38 8.49 -7.52
C GLU A 224 38.25 7.94 -6.38
N ASN A 225 38.63 6.66 -6.51
CA ASN A 225 39.46 5.94 -5.56
C ASN A 225 40.95 6.07 -5.89
N ALA A 226 41.79 6.18 -4.86
CA ALA A 226 43.24 6.20 -5.05
C ALA A 226 43.75 4.81 -5.49
N VAL A 227 44.48 4.77 -6.60
CA VAL A 227 45.02 3.52 -7.16
C VAL A 227 46.53 3.53 -7.31
N LEU A 228 47.14 2.34 -7.33
CA LEU A 228 48.55 2.14 -7.65
C LEU A 228 48.68 1.44 -9.01
N HIS A 229 49.37 2.08 -9.95
CA HIS A 229 49.80 1.43 -11.19
C HIS A 229 51.24 0.91 -11.02
N SER A 230 51.42 -0.40 -11.07
CA SER A 230 52.72 -1.05 -10.92
C SER A 230 52.77 -2.37 -11.69
N GLY A 231 53.87 -2.65 -12.39
CA GLY A 231 54.08 -3.96 -13.03
C GLY A 231 53.00 -4.37 -14.04
N ASN A 232 52.48 -3.42 -14.84
CA ASN A 232 51.37 -3.62 -15.79
C ASN A 232 50.05 -4.09 -15.13
N ALA A 233 49.77 -3.62 -13.92
CA ALA A 233 48.50 -3.84 -13.24
C ALA A 233 48.09 -2.60 -12.43
N ILE A 234 46.80 -2.51 -12.15
CA ILE A 234 46.21 -1.59 -11.17
C ILE A 234 46.00 -2.35 -9.87
N TYR A 235 46.35 -1.73 -8.76
CA TYR A 235 46.02 -2.16 -7.40
C TYR A 235 45.15 -1.10 -6.75
N PHE A 236 44.05 -1.50 -6.14
CA PHE A 236 43.15 -0.60 -5.42
C PHE A 236 42.55 -1.32 -4.21
N TYR A 237 42.21 -0.56 -3.17
CA TYR A 237 41.50 -1.11 -2.02
C TYR A 237 39.99 -1.08 -2.29
N ALA A 238 39.34 -2.21 -2.07
CA ALA A 238 37.90 -2.35 -2.22
C ALA A 238 37.30 -2.87 -0.91
N GLN A 239 36.15 -2.32 -0.52
CA GLN A 239 35.34 -2.81 0.58
C GLN A 239 34.19 -3.65 0.00
N GLY A 240 34.07 -4.90 0.43
CA GLY A 240 32.98 -5.80 0.08
C GLY A 240 31.67 -5.45 0.81
N SER A 241 30.66 -6.28 0.60
CA SER A 241 29.29 -6.11 1.15
C SER A 241 29.17 -6.33 2.66
N THR A 242 30.13 -7.05 3.27
CA THR A 242 30.16 -7.28 4.73
C THR A 242 30.85 -6.14 5.46
N ALA A 243 30.10 -5.43 6.29
CA ALA A 243 30.62 -4.37 7.16
C ALA A 243 31.10 -4.92 8.51
N TRP A 244 32.10 -4.25 9.11
CA TRP A 244 32.57 -4.54 10.48
C TRP A 244 32.50 -3.29 11.35
N GLN A 245 31.92 -3.40 12.54
CA GLN A 245 31.78 -2.29 13.49
C GLN A 245 32.35 -2.66 14.85
N TYR A 246 33.15 -1.77 15.43
CA TYR A 246 33.70 -1.97 16.77
C TYR A 246 32.68 -1.63 17.86
N ASN A 247 32.26 -2.64 18.62
CA ASN A 247 31.45 -2.47 19.81
C ASN A 247 32.34 -2.19 21.03
N SER A 248 32.35 -0.94 21.49
CA SER A 248 33.19 -0.52 22.62
C SER A 248 32.77 -1.12 23.97
N GLN A 249 31.52 -1.57 24.12
CA GLN A 249 31.04 -2.22 25.35
C GLN A 249 31.52 -3.67 25.45
N ARG A 250 31.43 -4.43 24.35
CA ARG A 250 31.93 -5.82 24.26
C ARG A 250 33.42 -5.90 23.92
N LYS A 251 34.02 -4.78 23.51
CA LYS A 251 35.39 -4.69 22.97
C LYS A 251 35.62 -5.70 21.84
N MET A 252 34.71 -5.73 20.88
CA MET A 252 34.64 -6.74 19.83
C MET A 252 34.18 -6.09 18.53
N PHE A 253 34.74 -6.48 17.40
CA PHE A 253 34.22 -6.20 16.07
C PHE A 253 33.08 -7.16 15.75
N GLU A 254 31.94 -6.61 15.37
CA GLU A 254 30.73 -7.33 15.00
C GLU A 254 30.47 -7.10 13.51
N HIS A 255 30.11 -8.16 12.78
CA HIS A 255 29.83 -8.08 11.35
C HIS A 255 28.38 -7.65 11.10
N ARG A 256 28.12 -7.06 9.94
CA ARG A 256 26.78 -6.80 9.41
C ARG A 256 26.78 -7.11 7.92
N LEU A 257 25.93 -8.05 7.52
CA LEU A 257 25.69 -8.34 6.10
C LEU A 257 24.81 -7.23 5.50
N HIS A 258 24.88 -7.09 4.18
CA HIS A 258 24.04 -6.13 3.45
C HIS A 258 22.69 -6.77 3.15
N ASP A 259 21.60 -6.09 3.49
CA ASP A 259 20.24 -6.67 3.45
C ASP A 259 19.77 -7.04 2.03
N TYR A 260 20.45 -6.55 0.99
CA TYR A 260 19.96 -6.46 -0.40
C TYR A 260 20.91 -7.04 -1.45
N THR A 261 22.18 -7.28 -1.11
CA THR A 261 23.15 -7.81 -2.06
C THR A 261 24.33 -8.46 -1.33
N ASP A 262 24.91 -9.51 -1.93
CA ASP A 262 26.13 -10.14 -1.40
C ASP A 262 27.41 -9.54 -2.03
N GLU A 263 27.28 -8.59 -2.97
CA GLU A 263 28.38 -8.06 -3.78
C GLU A 263 28.49 -6.55 -3.62
N ALA A 264 29.71 -6.01 -3.75
CA ALA A 264 29.96 -4.57 -3.82
C ALA A 264 30.40 -4.16 -5.22
N TYR A 265 29.99 -2.96 -5.66
CA TYR A 265 30.18 -2.51 -7.04
C TYR A 265 31.08 -1.28 -7.13
N TYR A 266 31.90 -1.27 -8.20
CA TYR A 266 32.83 -0.19 -8.55
C TYR A 266 32.78 0.05 -10.05
N PHE A 267 33.26 1.20 -10.49
CA PHE A 267 33.27 1.61 -11.90
C PHE A 267 34.68 1.96 -12.36
N LEU A 268 35.01 1.60 -13.60
CA LEU A 268 36.29 1.87 -14.24
C LEU A 268 36.10 2.84 -15.41
N SER A 269 37.00 3.81 -15.56
CA SER A 269 37.00 4.76 -16.69
C SER A 269 38.41 5.20 -17.10
N GLU A 270 38.62 5.48 -18.39
CA GLU A 270 39.90 5.94 -18.96
C GLU A 270 39.89 7.41 -19.45
N GLU A 271 38.79 8.16 -19.25
CA GLU A 271 38.61 9.50 -19.85
C GLU A 271 39.04 10.67 -18.95
N ASN A 272 39.26 10.45 -17.64
CA ASN A 272 39.52 11.51 -16.66
C ASN A 272 41.01 11.90 -16.49
N GLY A 273 41.89 11.49 -17.41
CA GLY A 273 43.34 11.78 -17.33
C GLY A 273 44.09 10.92 -16.31
N ILE A 274 45.22 11.41 -15.78
CA ILE A 274 45.95 10.72 -14.68
C ILE A 274 45.10 10.86 -13.43
N GLY A 275 44.39 9.79 -13.05
CA GLY A 275 43.53 9.81 -11.89
C GLY A 275 44.25 9.78 -10.54
N LYS A 276 43.46 9.66 -9.48
CA LYS A 276 43.93 9.65 -8.09
C LYS A 276 44.93 8.51 -7.88
N ARG A 277 46.04 8.81 -7.20
CA ARG A 277 47.11 7.84 -6.88
C ARG A 277 47.28 7.72 -5.38
N VAL A 278 47.62 6.52 -4.93
CA VAL A 278 48.01 6.28 -3.53
C VAL A 278 49.21 7.17 -3.21
N ALA A 279 49.06 8.04 -2.20
CA ALA A 279 50.11 8.95 -1.76
C ALA A 279 50.68 8.50 -0.42
N LEU A 280 51.89 8.93 -0.10
CA LEU A 280 52.52 8.66 1.20
C LEU A 280 51.69 9.27 2.35
N SER A 281 51.57 8.55 3.45
CA SER A 281 50.87 9.01 4.65
C SER A 281 51.62 10.14 5.37
N ASP A 282 50.88 11.15 5.83
CA ASP A 282 51.35 12.24 6.68
C ASP A 282 51.18 11.94 8.20
N LYS A 283 50.60 10.79 8.55
CA LYS A 283 50.43 10.31 9.93
C LYS A 283 51.65 9.54 10.46
N MET A 284 52.68 9.31 9.66
CA MET A 284 53.96 8.71 10.09
C MET A 284 54.65 9.55 11.18
N ARG A 285 55.29 8.90 12.16
CA ARG A 285 56.00 9.57 13.27
C ARG A 285 57.35 8.93 13.55
N ASP A 286 58.33 9.73 13.97
CA ASP A 286 59.66 9.22 14.34
C ASP A 286 59.70 8.61 15.76
N THR A 287 58.77 9.01 16.62
CA THR A 287 58.71 8.60 18.04
C THR A 287 57.40 7.91 18.35
N PHE A 288 57.45 6.85 19.18
CA PHE A 288 56.29 6.11 19.65
C PHE A 288 56.19 6.17 21.18
N ASN A 289 54.98 5.98 21.71
CA ASN A 289 54.69 5.83 23.13
C ASN A 289 53.89 4.55 23.45
N ALA A 290 53.52 3.78 22.42
CA ALA A 290 53.03 2.41 22.51
C ALA A 290 53.66 1.57 21.38
N GLU A 291 53.78 0.26 21.57
CA GLU A 291 54.25 -0.65 20.53
C GLU A 291 53.49 -1.96 20.55
N THR A 292 53.39 -2.63 19.40
CA THR A 292 52.73 -3.91 19.27
C THR A 292 53.23 -4.68 18.05
N ASN A 293 53.14 -6.01 18.11
CA ASN A 293 53.24 -6.91 16.97
C ASN A 293 51.93 -7.70 16.78
N GLU A 294 50.84 -7.27 17.41
CA GLU A 294 49.55 -7.94 17.46
C GLU A 294 48.43 -7.05 16.92
N PHE A 295 47.37 -7.71 16.44
CA PHE A 295 46.17 -7.05 15.94
C PHE A 295 44.91 -7.84 16.29
N ASP A 296 43.75 -7.17 16.28
CA ASP A 296 42.45 -7.80 16.45
C ASP A 296 42.01 -8.48 15.16
N SER A 297 42.11 -9.80 15.10
CA SER A 297 41.55 -10.63 14.03
C SER A 297 40.10 -11.01 14.35
N TYR A 298 39.28 -11.19 13.32
CA TYR A 298 37.88 -11.55 13.47
C TYR A 298 37.43 -12.49 12.36
N HIS A 299 36.44 -13.32 12.67
CA HIS A 299 35.81 -14.25 11.73
C HIS A 299 34.38 -14.52 12.19
N PHE A 300 33.44 -14.72 11.26
CA PHE A 300 32.06 -15.08 11.57
C PHE A 300 31.60 -16.28 10.77
N TYR A 301 30.52 -16.90 11.24
CA TYR A 301 29.72 -17.86 10.49
C TYR A 301 28.26 -17.43 10.56
N GLU A 302 27.64 -17.18 9.41
CA GLU A 302 26.23 -16.84 9.26
C GLU A 302 25.75 -17.40 7.93
N LEU A 303 24.55 -17.98 7.90
CA LEU A 303 23.89 -18.47 6.69
C LEU A 303 22.46 -17.98 6.67
N GLU A 304 22.09 -17.26 5.62
CA GLU A 304 20.77 -16.65 5.46
C GLU A 304 19.84 -17.52 4.61
N ASN A 305 19.51 -18.71 5.11
CA ASN A 305 18.76 -19.72 4.35
C ASN A 305 17.24 -19.67 4.56
N GLN A 306 16.77 -19.19 5.71
CA GLN A 306 15.36 -19.24 6.10
C GLN A 306 14.89 -17.93 6.73
N ASN A 307 13.94 -17.25 6.10
CA ASN A 307 13.08 -16.27 6.76
C ASN A 307 11.86 -16.99 7.34
N LEU A 308 11.73 -17.02 8.68
CA LEU A 308 10.74 -17.88 9.35
C LEU A 308 9.29 -17.43 9.15
N LEU A 309 9.07 -16.13 8.97
CA LEU A 309 7.74 -15.55 8.79
C LEU A 309 7.44 -15.17 7.33
N LYS A 310 8.43 -15.26 6.44
CA LYS A 310 8.41 -14.61 5.11
C LYS A 310 8.10 -13.10 5.24
N SER A 311 8.80 -12.46 6.17
CA SER A 311 8.59 -11.07 6.58
C SER A 311 9.78 -10.59 7.40
N GLY A 312 10.15 -9.32 7.26
CA GLY A 312 11.31 -8.75 7.94
C GLY A 312 12.66 -9.10 7.29
N ILE A 313 13.72 -8.43 7.71
CA ILE A 313 15.06 -8.52 7.09
C ILE A 313 15.94 -9.68 7.57
N GLU A 314 15.60 -10.32 8.68
CA GLU A 314 16.48 -11.30 9.34
C GLU A 314 16.27 -12.71 8.77
N TRP A 315 17.38 -13.35 8.44
CA TRP A 315 17.42 -14.71 7.94
C TRP A 315 18.23 -15.60 8.85
N TYR A 316 17.90 -16.89 8.85
CA TYR A 316 18.49 -17.85 9.76
C TYR A 316 19.04 -19.07 9.05
N GLY A 317 20.02 -19.70 9.70
CA GLY A 317 20.64 -20.93 9.23
C GLY A 317 19.73 -22.14 9.36
N LEU A 318 20.32 -23.33 9.28
CA LEU A 318 19.54 -24.57 9.26
C LEU A 318 18.91 -24.90 10.61
N ARG A 319 17.65 -25.38 10.58
CA ARG A 319 16.91 -25.88 11.73
C ARG A 319 17.67 -26.98 12.50
N SER A 320 17.61 -26.94 13.82
CA SER A 320 18.18 -27.89 14.77
C SER A 320 17.11 -28.40 15.73
N ASP A 321 16.99 -29.72 15.85
CA ASP A 321 16.06 -30.35 16.79
C ASP A 321 16.69 -30.53 18.19
N PRO A 322 15.90 -30.65 19.27
CA PRO A 322 16.42 -30.85 20.62
C PRO A 322 17.37 -32.05 20.72
N GLY A 323 18.49 -31.86 21.42
CA GLY A 323 19.55 -32.85 21.60
C GLY A 323 20.53 -32.96 20.42
N LYS A 324 20.31 -32.25 19.32
CA LYS A 324 21.27 -32.18 18.20
C LYS A 324 22.39 -31.19 18.51
N THR A 325 23.60 -31.60 18.14
CA THR A 325 24.81 -30.75 18.13
C THR A 325 25.21 -30.49 16.69
N ARG A 326 25.49 -29.23 16.36
CA ARG A 326 26.13 -28.81 15.11
C ARG A 326 27.53 -28.30 15.41
N THR A 327 28.47 -28.55 14.49
CA THR A 327 29.89 -28.21 14.65
C THR A 327 30.28 -27.20 13.60
N TYR A 328 30.95 -26.13 14.02
CA TYR A 328 31.47 -25.07 13.16
C TYR A 328 32.97 -24.92 13.41
N SER A 329 33.78 -25.08 12.38
CA SER A 329 35.25 -25.10 12.49
C SER A 329 35.84 -23.73 12.15
N PHE A 330 36.74 -23.24 12.99
CA PHE A 330 37.44 -21.97 12.79
C PHE A 330 38.96 -22.19 12.86
N ASN A 331 39.73 -21.37 12.14
CA ASN A 331 41.18 -21.40 12.14
C ASN A 331 41.75 -19.98 12.16
N PHE A 332 42.64 -19.70 13.11
CA PHE A 332 43.39 -18.45 13.24
C PHE A 332 44.89 -18.78 13.26
N GLU A 333 45.54 -18.66 12.11
CA GLU A 333 46.88 -19.23 11.86
C GLU A 333 47.98 -18.66 12.76
N ASN A 334 47.87 -17.41 13.18
CA ASN A 334 48.90 -16.68 13.92
C ASN A 334 48.39 -16.17 15.28
N LYS A 335 47.38 -16.86 15.84
CA LYS A 335 46.78 -16.59 17.16
C LYS A 335 47.82 -16.54 18.28
N THR A 336 47.67 -15.55 19.16
CA THR A 336 48.43 -15.50 20.42
C THR A 336 47.73 -16.34 21.50
N PHE A 337 48.52 -17.02 22.34
CA PHE A 337 47.99 -17.94 23.37
C PHE A 337 47.85 -17.29 24.75
N ASP A 338 48.24 -16.02 24.88
CA ASP A 338 48.12 -15.20 26.08
C ASP A 338 46.85 -14.34 26.11
N SER A 339 46.08 -14.32 25.01
CA SER A 339 44.79 -13.66 24.89
C SER A 339 43.64 -14.67 24.75
N ASP A 340 42.49 -14.31 25.31
CA ASP A 340 41.26 -15.09 25.12
C ASP A 340 40.64 -14.80 23.75
N VAL A 341 40.04 -15.83 23.15
CA VAL A 341 39.08 -15.69 22.05
C VAL A 341 37.76 -15.17 22.61
N LYS A 342 37.25 -14.09 22.04
CA LYS A 342 35.90 -13.56 22.30
C LYS A 342 34.92 -14.20 21.34
N ILE A 343 33.75 -14.59 21.83
CA ILE A 343 32.68 -15.18 21.03
C ILE A 343 31.34 -14.50 21.32
N LEU A 344 30.62 -14.15 20.25
CA LEU A 344 29.23 -13.72 20.28
C LEU A 344 28.41 -14.73 19.48
N THR A 345 27.42 -15.36 20.13
CA THR A 345 26.54 -16.34 19.48
C THR A 345 25.11 -15.84 19.54
N HIS A 346 24.44 -15.76 18.39
CA HIS A 346 23.03 -15.38 18.26
C HIS A 346 22.22 -16.55 17.72
N VAL A 347 21.22 -16.96 18.48
CA VAL A 347 20.39 -18.14 18.20
C VAL A 347 18.92 -17.81 18.37
N ILE A 348 18.08 -18.51 17.61
CA ILE A 348 16.62 -18.40 17.68
C ILE A 348 16.05 -19.75 18.09
N ALA A 349 14.96 -19.75 18.86
CA ALA A 349 14.20 -20.98 19.11
C ALA A 349 12.69 -20.76 19.25
N ARG A 350 11.95 -21.75 18.76
CA ARG A 350 10.51 -21.91 18.96
C ARG A 350 10.28 -23.09 19.89
N SER A 351 9.85 -22.80 21.13
CA SER A 351 9.55 -23.81 22.14
C SER A 351 8.46 -23.32 23.10
N ASN A 352 7.51 -24.18 23.48
CA ASN A 352 6.48 -23.84 24.49
C ASN A 352 6.96 -24.00 25.96
N VAL A 353 8.24 -24.33 26.14
CA VAL A 353 8.95 -24.31 27.42
C VAL A 353 10.24 -23.51 27.23
N ASN A 354 10.82 -23.00 28.32
CA ASN A 354 12.12 -22.35 28.20
C ASN A 354 13.13 -23.36 27.66
N SER A 355 13.90 -22.95 26.66
CA SER A 355 14.89 -23.77 25.98
C SER A 355 16.23 -23.05 25.99
N TYR A 356 17.31 -23.73 25.62
CA TYR A 356 18.62 -23.11 25.63
C TYR A 356 19.57 -23.78 24.66
N TYR A 357 20.61 -23.03 24.29
CA TYR A 357 21.77 -23.55 23.58
C TYR A 357 22.98 -23.64 24.51
N GLU A 358 23.75 -24.72 24.35
CA GLU A 358 25.10 -24.86 24.92
C GLU A 358 26.11 -24.62 23.80
N THR A 359 26.98 -23.63 23.97
CA THR A 359 28.16 -23.46 23.11
C THR A 359 29.33 -24.17 23.77
N ILE A 360 29.91 -25.15 23.09
CA ILE A 360 30.94 -26.06 23.62
C ILE A 360 32.21 -25.95 22.76
N VAL A 361 33.34 -25.67 23.41
CA VAL A 361 34.67 -25.67 22.78
C VAL A 361 35.61 -26.51 23.65
N ASP A 362 36.44 -27.35 23.03
CA ASP A 362 37.38 -28.26 23.71
C ASP A 362 36.75 -29.10 24.84
N GLY A 363 35.46 -29.45 24.69
CA GLY A 363 34.68 -30.22 25.67
C GLY A 363 34.14 -29.43 26.86
N ALA A 364 34.42 -28.13 26.96
CA ALA A 364 33.88 -27.23 27.98
C ALA A 364 32.70 -26.41 27.44
N VAL A 365 31.65 -26.25 28.25
CA VAL A 365 30.54 -25.33 27.95
C VAL A 365 31.00 -23.91 28.26
N ILE A 366 31.14 -23.09 27.23
CA ILE A 366 31.61 -21.70 27.34
C ILE A 366 30.46 -20.69 27.41
N GLN A 367 29.28 -21.04 26.88
CA GLN A 367 28.07 -20.23 26.96
C GLN A 367 26.84 -21.11 27.18
N ASN A 368 25.90 -20.63 28.00
CA ASN A 368 24.53 -21.12 28.09
C ASN A 368 23.59 -20.01 27.64
N ILE A 369 22.97 -20.17 26.49
CA ILE A 369 22.12 -19.15 25.86
C ILE A 369 20.67 -19.52 26.12
N ASN A 370 20.07 -18.88 27.13
CA ASN A 370 18.67 -19.13 27.48
C ASN A 370 17.74 -18.41 26.51
N ILE A 371 16.69 -19.12 26.08
CA ILE A 371 15.64 -18.60 25.22
C ILE A 371 14.30 -18.82 25.91
N THR A 372 13.55 -17.73 26.07
CA THR A 372 12.22 -17.76 26.71
C THR A 372 11.22 -18.53 25.85
N LYS A 373 10.29 -19.21 26.50
CA LYS A 373 9.20 -19.91 25.79
C LYS A 373 8.34 -18.95 24.96
N VAL A 374 7.77 -19.47 23.88
CA VAL A 374 6.65 -18.86 23.15
C VAL A 374 5.35 -19.58 23.49
N ASP A 375 4.21 -18.93 23.30
CA ASP A 375 2.90 -19.57 23.41
C ASP A 375 2.44 -20.07 22.03
N TYR A 376 2.35 -21.38 21.85
CA TYR A 376 1.87 -21.97 20.59
C TYR A 376 0.41 -21.66 20.30
N GLY A 377 -0.39 -21.30 21.32
CA GLY A 377 -1.77 -20.86 21.15
C GLY A 377 -1.88 -19.40 20.68
N ASN A 378 -0.84 -18.59 20.85
CA ASN A 378 -0.86 -17.19 20.44
C ASN A 378 -0.49 -17.06 18.95
N GLN A 379 -1.52 -16.90 18.11
CA GLN A 379 -1.38 -16.85 16.65
C GLN A 379 -0.81 -15.53 16.12
N VAL A 380 -0.77 -14.47 16.93
CA VAL A 380 -0.31 -13.13 16.52
C VAL A 380 0.94 -12.69 17.28
N GLY A 381 1.45 -13.52 18.18
CA GLY A 381 2.60 -13.21 19.03
C GLY A 381 3.95 -13.52 18.40
N ALA A 382 4.96 -13.67 19.27
CA ALA A 382 6.27 -14.17 18.89
C ALA A 382 6.16 -15.61 18.37
N PHE A 383 6.50 -15.83 17.10
CA PHE A 383 6.64 -17.16 16.51
C PHE A 383 7.84 -17.91 17.10
N ALA A 384 8.93 -17.18 17.30
CA ALA A 384 10.13 -17.63 17.98
C ALA A 384 10.69 -16.51 18.85
N ASN A 385 11.55 -16.85 19.81
CA ASN A 385 12.32 -15.90 20.60
C ASN A 385 13.81 -16.09 20.31
N GLU A 386 14.57 -15.03 20.54
CA GLU A 386 16.02 -15.03 20.38
C GLU A 386 16.77 -15.21 21.70
N GLY A 387 18.02 -15.61 21.58
CA GLY A 387 19.01 -15.60 22.65
C GLY A 387 20.36 -15.19 22.08
N ILE A 388 21.01 -14.26 22.77
CA ILE A 388 22.35 -13.77 22.42
C ILE A 388 23.24 -13.95 23.65
N ALA A 389 24.42 -14.53 23.45
CA ALA A 389 25.41 -14.62 24.52
C ALA A 389 26.79 -14.19 24.03
N PHE A 390 27.45 -13.40 24.88
CA PHE A 390 28.86 -13.08 24.79
C PHE A 390 29.65 -13.94 25.77
N GLY A 391 30.84 -14.39 25.39
CA GLY A 391 31.73 -15.16 26.24
C GLY A 391 33.18 -15.12 25.76
N THR A 392 34.07 -15.68 26.56
CA THR A 392 35.50 -15.82 26.22
C THR A 392 36.01 -17.22 26.53
N PHE A 393 37.03 -17.67 25.80
CA PHE A 393 37.70 -18.95 26.02
C PHE A 393 39.12 -18.94 25.45
N SER A 394 40.00 -19.81 25.92
CA SER A 394 41.40 -19.87 25.51
C SER A 394 41.71 -21.24 24.86
N PRO A 395 41.52 -21.40 23.53
CA PRO A 395 41.76 -22.68 22.87
C PRO A 395 43.26 -22.96 22.77
N ILE A 396 43.64 -24.24 22.89
CA ILE A 396 45.05 -24.69 22.88
C ILE A 396 45.66 -24.82 21.49
N ASN A 397 44.83 -24.74 20.44
CA ASN A 397 45.25 -24.83 19.04
C ASN A 397 44.78 -23.60 18.24
N ASN A 398 45.41 -23.37 17.09
CA ASN A 398 45.01 -22.35 16.12
C ASN A 398 43.65 -22.67 15.47
N ALA A 399 43.42 -23.96 15.18
CA ALA A 399 42.15 -24.48 14.70
C ALA A 399 41.36 -25.11 15.85
N PHE A 400 40.07 -24.81 15.93
CA PHE A 400 39.15 -25.36 16.94
C PHE A 400 37.72 -25.42 16.43
N ASP A 401 36.93 -26.29 17.05
CA ASP A 401 35.52 -26.50 16.73
C ASP A 401 34.61 -25.84 17.78
N VAL A 402 33.68 -25.02 17.31
CA VAL A 402 32.57 -24.50 18.10
C VAL A 402 31.37 -25.44 17.91
N ASN A 403 31.03 -26.17 18.96
CA ASN A 403 29.92 -27.12 18.97
C ASN A 403 28.69 -26.48 19.62
N LEU A 404 27.64 -26.26 18.84
CA LEU A 404 26.39 -25.66 19.30
C LEU A 404 25.33 -26.75 19.48
N LYS A 405 24.90 -26.97 20.72
CA LYS A 405 23.90 -28.00 21.08
C LYS A 405 22.60 -27.36 21.53
N TYR A 406 21.50 -27.66 20.83
CA TYR A 406 20.16 -27.19 21.21
C TYR A 406 19.52 -28.12 22.24
N ASN A 407 18.96 -27.57 23.32
CA ASN A 407 18.29 -28.34 24.36
C ASN A 407 16.88 -27.78 24.64
N SER A 408 15.88 -28.66 24.66
CA SER A 408 14.52 -28.37 25.12
C SER A 408 13.87 -29.65 25.65
N SER A 409 12.99 -29.53 26.63
CA SER A 409 12.14 -30.63 27.12
C SER A 409 10.82 -30.77 26.36
N SER A 410 10.54 -29.89 25.40
CA SER A 410 9.31 -29.90 24.60
C SER A 410 9.46 -30.71 23.32
N ASN A 411 8.48 -31.58 23.06
CA ASN A 411 8.34 -32.30 21.79
C ASN A 411 7.88 -31.33 20.70
N GLY A 412 8.66 -31.21 19.63
CA GLY A 412 8.39 -30.29 18.52
C GLY A 412 9.07 -28.92 18.64
N ALA A 413 9.86 -28.69 19.69
CA ALA A 413 10.73 -27.51 19.76
C ALA A 413 11.74 -27.51 18.61
N SER A 414 12.12 -26.32 18.15
CA SER A 414 13.06 -26.13 17.05
C SER A 414 13.96 -24.94 17.35
N GLY A 415 15.24 -25.04 16.99
CA GLY A 415 16.20 -23.96 17.11
C GLY A 415 16.90 -23.67 15.78
N TRP A 416 17.42 -22.45 15.62
CA TRP A 416 18.17 -22.00 14.45
C TRP A 416 19.38 -21.18 14.91
N LEU A 417 20.44 -21.22 14.12
CA LEU A 417 21.58 -20.31 14.29
C LEU A 417 21.31 -19.05 13.44
N SER A 418 21.43 -17.86 14.04
CA SER A 418 21.61 -16.64 13.26
C SER A 418 23.11 -16.54 12.93
N SER A 419 23.96 -16.25 13.91
CA SER A 419 25.39 -16.07 13.68
C SER A 419 26.30 -16.50 14.84
N ILE A 420 27.55 -16.82 14.50
CA ILE A 420 28.68 -16.94 15.43
C ILE A 420 29.73 -15.94 14.99
N CYS A 421 30.10 -14.99 15.84
CA CYS A 421 31.20 -14.05 15.60
C CYS A 421 32.32 -14.31 16.61
N LEU A 422 33.57 -14.34 16.12
CA LEU A 422 34.78 -14.58 16.89
C LEU A 422 35.76 -13.42 16.72
N ASN A 423 36.43 -13.02 17.80
CA ASN A 423 37.53 -12.05 17.78
C ASN A 423 38.69 -12.60 18.59
N VAL A 424 39.92 -12.41 18.10
CA VAL A 424 41.14 -12.93 18.71
C VAL A 424 42.34 -12.04 18.41
N LYS A 425 43.39 -12.07 19.24
CA LYS A 425 44.66 -11.45 18.86
C LYS A 425 45.49 -12.40 18.00
N GLU A 426 45.99 -11.90 16.88
CA GLU A 426 46.98 -12.57 16.04
C GLU A 426 48.23 -11.69 15.90
N THR A 427 49.37 -12.33 15.65
CA THR A 427 50.60 -11.61 15.30
C THR A 427 50.57 -11.10 13.86
N ILE A 428 51.10 -9.89 13.64
CA ILE A 428 51.13 -9.25 12.32
C ILE A 428 52.20 -9.92 11.45
N LYS A 429 51.76 -10.79 10.55
CA LYS A 429 52.62 -11.55 9.64
C LYS A 429 52.10 -11.48 8.22
N VAL A 430 52.97 -11.07 7.30
CA VAL A 430 52.61 -10.96 5.88
C VAL A 430 52.43 -12.35 5.28
N SER A 431 51.27 -12.57 4.68
CA SER A 431 50.95 -13.70 3.80
C SER A 431 50.77 -13.18 2.36
N ASP A 432 49.63 -13.42 1.72
CA ASP A 432 49.28 -12.81 0.43
C ASP A 432 48.83 -11.36 0.64
N GLN A 433 47.83 -11.18 1.51
CA GLN A 433 47.44 -9.89 2.10
C GLN A 433 46.88 -10.10 3.51
N LEU A 434 46.95 -9.07 4.34
CA LEU A 434 46.42 -9.06 5.69
C LEU A 434 45.88 -7.67 6.04
N SER A 435 44.60 -7.60 6.38
CA SER A 435 43.99 -6.43 7.01
C SER A 435 44.14 -6.52 8.52
N PHE A 436 44.60 -5.44 9.16
CA PHE A 436 44.86 -5.44 10.59
C PHE A 436 44.57 -4.09 11.25
N ARG A 437 44.14 -4.16 12.52
CA ARG A 437 43.82 -3.03 13.40
C ARG A 437 44.08 -3.41 14.85
N ASN A 438 44.28 -2.45 15.74
CA ASN A 438 44.44 -2.72 17.16
C ASN A 438 43.54 -1.82 18.02
N ALA A 439 42.46 -2.39 18.53
CA ALA A 439 41.43 -1.72 19.32
C ALA A 439 41.87 -1.41 20.78
N ASP A 440 43.04 -1.90 21.21
CA ASP A 440 43.62 -1.54 22.50
C ASP A 440 44.54 -0.31 22.41
N LEU A 441 44.96 0.09 21.20
CA LEU A 441 46.01 1.07 20.96
C LEU A 441 45.55 2.23 20.05
N TYR A 442 44.49 2.93 20.46
CA TYR A 442 44.09 4.20 19.86
C TYR A 442 43.67 5.24 20.90
N GLY A 443 43.80 6.52 20.56
CA GLY A 443 43.32 7.65 21.36
C GLY A 443 44.17 8.91 21.22
N ALA A 444 43.60 10.07 21.55
CA ALA A 444 44.21 11.37 21.29
C ALA A 444 45.69 11.47 21.68
N GLY A 445 46.56 11.71 20.69
CA GLY A 445 48.00 11.88 20.86
C GLY A 445 48.81 10.58 21.01
N LEU A 446 48.18 9.42 20.89
CA LEU A 446 48.86 8.12 20.89
C LEU A 446 49.63 7.92 19.59
N SER A 447 50.89 7.49 19.69
CA SER A 447 51.68 7.09 18.53
C SER A 447 52.23 5.69 18.76
N THR A 448 51.84 4.78 17.88
CA THR A 448 52.05 3.35 18.03
C THR A 448 53.07 2.86 17.01
N ARG A 449 54.04 2.08 17.49
CA ARG A 449 54.96 1.31 16.66
C ARG A 449 54.39 -0.08 16.40
N PHE A 450 54.25 -0.45 15.14
CA PHE A 450 53.80 -1.78 14.72
C PHE A 450 54.99 -2.55 14.15
N TYR A 451 55.21 -3.77 14.62
CA TYR A 451 56.19 -4.70 14.08
C TYR A 451 55.51 -5.71 13.15
N ILE A 452 56.14 -5.99 12.01
CA ILE A 452 55.60 -6.82 10.93
C ILE A 452 56.61 -7.92 10.61
N ASP A 453 56.17 -9.19 10.62
CA ASP A 453 56.97 -10.33 10.16
C ASP A 453 56.71 -10.64 8.67
N GLY A 454 57.71 -11.18 7.97
CA GLY A 454 57.57 -11.65 6.58
C GLY A 454 57.69 -10.57 5.48
N VAL A 455 58.21 -9.38 5.81
CA VAL A 455 58.39 -8.30 4.83
C VAL A 455 59.47 -8.66 3.79
N ASN A 456 59.19 -8.39 2.52
CA ASN A 456 60.14 -8.52 1.42
C ASN A 456 60.01 -7.32 0.45
N SER A 457 60.82 -7.26 -0.62
CA SER A 457 60.86 -6.10 -1.54
C SER A 457 59.57 -5.87 -2.35
N ASN A 458 58.64 -6.82 -2.38
CA ASN A 458 57.35 -6.72 -3.07
C ASN A 458 56.20 -6.32 -2.15
N VAL A 459 56.43 -6.29 -0.83
CA VAL A 459 55.43 -5.98 0.18
C VAL A 459 55.18 -4.47 0.21
N LEU A 460 53.89 -4.11 0.24
CA LEU A 460 53.42 -2.75 0.45
C LEU A 460 52.46 -2.73 1.64
N LEU A 461 52.38 -1.57 2.31
CA LEU A 461 51.53 -1.33 3.46
C LEU A 461 50.74 -0.04 3.24
N TRP A 462 49.42 -0.11 3.37
CA TRP A 462 48.52 1.04 3.26
C TRP A 462 47.72 1.27 4.54
N ASP A 463 47.50 2.54 4.90
CA ASP A 463 46.38 2.96 5.75
C ASP A 463 45.12 3.01 4.88
N VAL A 464 44.09 2.26 5.28
CA VAL A 464 42.80 2.13 4.59
C VAL A 464 41.63 2.57 5.48
N SER A 465 41.92 3.34 6.54
CA SER A 465 40.89 3.93 7.41
C SER A 465 39.92 4.81 6.62
N ASP A 466 40.41 5.44 5.55
CA ASP A 466 39.59 5.99 4.46
C ASP A 466 39.71 5.06 3.24
N CYS A 467 38.65 4.31 2.95
CA CYS A 467 38.66 3.31 1.89
C CYS A 467 38.76 3.90 0.46
N VAL A 468 38.40 5.17 0.28
CA VAL A 468 38.47 5.85 -1.04
C VAL A 468 39.79 6.59 -1.24
N GLU A 469 40.54 6.81 -0.16
CA GLU A 469 41.85 7.47 -0.17
C GLU A 469 42.92 6.72 0.64
N PRO A 470 43.23 5.46 0.26
CA PRO A 470 44.33 4.73 0.90
C PRO A 470 45.65 5.51 0.81
N ARG A 471 46.44 5.43 1.87
CA ARG A 471 47.75 6.08 1.98
C ARG A 471 48.87 5.07 2.16
N GLU A 472 49.93 5.20 1.38
CA GLU A 472 51.10 4.33 1.49
C GLU A 472 51.93 4.65 2.73
N ILE A 473 52.29 3.62 3.47
CA ILE A 473 53.12 3.66 4.67
C ILE A 473 54.46 3.04 4.31
N THR A 474 55.55 3.76 4.60
CA THR A 474 56.91 3.22 4.45
C THR A 474 57.22 2.27 5.60
N ILE A 475 57.65 1.05 5.27
CA ILE A 475 58.15 0.09 6.24
C ILE A 475 59.64 0.37 6.49
N GLU A 476 60.02 0.42 7.76
CA GLU A 476 61.37 0.72 8.24
C GLU A 476 61.96 -0.46 9.02
N ASP A 477 63.30 -0.58 9.01
CA ASP A 477 64.02 -1.53 9.84
C ASP A 477 64.28 -0.95 11.24
N TYR A 478 63.74 -1.59 12.27
CA TYR A 478 63.99 -1.25 13.67
C TYR A 478 64.89 -2.30 14.33
N ALA A 479 66.19 -2.25 13.98
CA ALA A 479 67.22 -3.14 14.52
C ALA A 479 67.02 -4.62 14.17
N GLY A 480 66.69 -4.91 12.91
CA GLY A 480 66.49 -6.26 12.38
C GLY A 480 65.04 -6.75 12.45
N VAL A 481 64.09 -5.87 12.76
CA VAL A 481 62.65 -6.15 12.74
C VAL A 481 61.96 -5.06 11.92
N ASP A 482 61.27 -5.46 10.86
CA ASP A 482 60.53 -4.56 10.00
C ASP A 482 59.29 -4.01 10.72
N GLY A 483 58.95 -2.75 10.50
CA GLY A 483 57.79 -2.12 11.12
C GLY A 483 57.54 -0.70 10.66
N PHE A 484 56.61 -0.01 11.32
CA PHE A 484 56.35 1.42 11.10
C PHE A 484 55.87 2.07 12.39
N THR A 485 55.98 3.39 12.48
CA THR A 485 55.48 4.17 13.61
C THR A 485 54.45 5.19 13.12
N TYR A 486 53.25 5.14 13.69
CA TYR A 486 52.07 5.86 13.18
C TYR A 486 51.35 6.65 14.27
N LEU A 487 50.66 7.73 13.91
CA LEU A 487 49.72 8.41 14.80
C LEU A 487 48.40 7.62 14.82
N THR A 488 48.06 7.05 15.98
CA THR A 488 46.82 6.30 16.21
C THR A 488 45.89 7.07 17.15
N ASP A 489 45.62 8.32 16.81
CA ASP A 489 44.69 9.17 17.56
C ASP A 489 43.22 8.74 17.42
N GLU A 490 42.94 7.97 16.37
CA GLU A 490 41.72 7.21 16.12
C GLU A 490 42.05 5.74 15.78
N LEU A 491 41.04 4.87 15.82
CA LEU A 491 41.19 3.48 15.41
C LEU A 491 41.48 3.43 13.91
N CYS A 492 42.68 2.99 13.55
CA CYS A 492 43.12 2.89 12.16
C CYS A 492 42.97 1.45 11.64
N GLU A 493 42.60 1.33 10.37
CA GLU A 493 42.63 0.06 9.61
C GLU A 493 43.81 0.10 8.65
N PHE A 494 44.64 -0.94 8.66
CA PHE A 494 45.78 -1.10 7.76
C PHE A 494 45.62 -2.34 6.89
N VAL A 495 46.22 -2.33 5.70
CA VAL A 495 46.37 -3.53 4.87
C VAL A 495 47.82 -3.67 4.40
N VAL A 496 48.41 -4.84 4.63
CA VAL A 496 49.72 -5.22 4.11
C VAL A 496 49.56 -6.31 3.05
N PHE A 497 50.24 -6.21 1.92
CA PHE A 497 50.08 -7.17 0.82
C PHE A 497 51.36 -7.34 -0.01
N ASP A 498 51.57 -8.55 -0.52
CA ASP A 498 52.68 -8.87 -1.42
C ASP A 498 52.21 -8.77 -2.89
N LYS A 499 52.80 -7.85 -3.66
CA LYS A 499 52.43 -7.66 -5.08
C LYS A 499 52.68 -8.89 -5.97
N SER A 500 53.53 -9.80 -5.54
CA SER A 500 53.87 -11.06 -6.23
C SER A 500 52.92 -12.21 -5.90
N ALA A 501 52.10 -12.06 -4.86
CA ALA A 501 51.08 -13.04 -4.45
C ALA A 501 49.84 -13.02 -5.36
N SER A 502 48.94 -13.98 -5.11
CA SER A 502 47.65 -14.08 -5.80
C SER A 502 46.59 -13.24 -5.08
N LEU A 503 46.52 -11.95 -5.41
CA LEU A 503 45.50 -11.06 -4.87
C LEU A 503 44.13 -11.27 -5.54
N PRO A 504 43.01 -10.98 -4.85
CA PRO A 504 41.67 -10.94 -5.42
C PRO A 504 41.60 -10.10 -6.69
N GLN A 505 40.76 -10.51 -7.61
CA GLN A 505 40.48 -9.78 -8.85
C GLN A 505 38.98 -9.49 -8.91
N PRO A 506 38.58 -8.27 -9.27
CA PRO A 506 37.18 -7.94 -9.46
C PRO A 506 36.63 -8.68 -10.69
N GLN A 507 35.33 -8.94 -10.67
CA GLN A 507 34.63 -9.54 -11.80
C GLN A 507 34.02 -8.46 -12.69
N PHE A 508 34.05 -8.67 -14.00
CA PHE A 508 33.33 -7.83 -14.94
C PHE A 508 31.83 -8.05 -14.76
N GLU A 509 31.07 -6.96 -14.63
CA GLU A 509 29.61 -6.99 -14.60
C GLU A 509 29.07 -6.57 -15.97
N GLU A 510 29.30 -5.31 -16.36
CA GLU A 510 28.79 -4.77 -17.63
C GLU A 510 29.56 -3.53 -18.09
N THR A 511 29.36 -3.14 -19.35
CA THR A 511 29.74 -1.80 -19.85
C THR A 511 28.51 -0.91 -19.79
N LEU A 512 28.62 0.23 -19.10
CA LEU A 512 27.49 1.11 -18.86
C LEU A 512 27.32 2.14 -19.96
N GLU A 513 26.07 2.41 -20.30
CA GLU A 513 25.70 3.65 -20.98
C GLU A 513 25.81 4.82 -20.00
N ASN A 514 26.14 6.01 -20.53
CA ASN A 514 26.23 7.21 -19.72
C ASN A 514 24.84 7.57 -19.17
N GLN A 515 24.79 7.91 -17.89
CA GLN A 515 23.54 8.24 -17.18
C GLN A 515 23.74 9.46 -16.28
N ASN A 516 22.66 10.23 -16.08
CA ASN A 516 22.68 11.44 -15.27
C ASN A 516 21.28 11.79 -14.75
N ILE A 517 20.73 10.94 -13.87
CA ILE A 517 19.38 11.16 -13.36
C ILE A 517 19.29 12.42 -12.49
N ARG A 518 20.40 12.89 -11.90
CA ARG A 518 20.49 14.16 -11.15
C ARG A 518 20.17 15.40 -11.98
N ALA A 519 20.56 15.38 -13.26
CA ALA A 519 20.34 16.50 -14.17
C ALA A 519 18.92 16.56 -14.74
N LEU A 520 18.08 15.55 -14.49
CA LEU A 520 16.70 15.56 -14.92
C LEU A 520 15.93 16.74 -14.26
N PRO A 521 14.92 17.29 -14.96
CA PRO A 521 14.03 18.28 -14.37
C PRO A 521 13.25 17.65 -13.21
N VAL A 522 12.91 18.43 -12.19
CA VAL A 522 12.12 17.92 -11.06
C VAL A 522 10.68 17.65 -11.53
N PRO A 523 10.19 16.39 -11.45
CA PRO A 523 8.84 16.06 -11.85
C PRO A 523 7.81 16.43 -10.77
N ASP A 524 6.54 16.44 -11.14
CA ASP A 524 5.43 16.38 -10.17
C ASP A 524 5.35 14.96 -9.56
N MET A 525 5.50 13.93 -10.41
CA MET A 525 5.52 12.52 -10.04
C MET A 525 6.78 11.80 -10.53
N LEU A 526 7.44 11.07 -9.64
CA LEU A 526 8.49 10.12 -10.01
C LEU A 526 7.90 8.73 -10.19
N ILE A 527 8.10 8.11 -11.35
CA ILE A 527 7.78 6.70 -11.58
C ILE A 527 9.08 5.91 -11.52
N VAL A 528 9.25 5.10 -10.46
CA VAL A 528 10.36 4.15 -10.37
C VAL A 528 9.86 2.82 -10.91
N ALA A 529 10.27 2.48 -12.13
CA ALA A 529 9.76 1.31 -12.85
C ALA A 529 10.86 0.29 -13.08
N HIS A 530 10.52 -1.00 -12.97
CA HIS A 530 11.40 -2.04 -13.48
C HIS A 530 11.45 -1.96 -15.03
N PRO A 531 12.61 -2.18 -15.68
CA PRO A 531 12.73 -2.06 -17.15
C PRO A 531 11.72 -2.89 -17.95
N LEU A 532 11.25 -4.01 -17.39
CA LEU A 532 10.19 -4.83 -17.98
C LEU A 532 8.89 -4.05 -18.23
N PHE A 533 8.61 -3.00 -17.48
CA PHE A 533 7.36 -2.23 -17.52
C PHE A 533 7.52 -0.84 -18.14
N GLU A 534 8.64 -0.56 -18.81
CA GLU A 534 8.96 0.77 -19.35
C GLU A 534 7.85 1.32 -20.26
N ASP A 535 7.34 0.52 -21.20
CA ASP A 535 6.34 0.96 -22.16
C ASP A 535 5.04 1.42 -21.47
N GLU A 536 4.58 0.67 -20.47
CA GLU A 536 3.38 1.00 -19.71
C GLU A 536 3.61 2.17 -18.75
N ALA A 537 4.81 2.31 -18.17
CA ALA A 537 5.19 3.49 -17.39
C ALA A 537 5.17 4.77 -18.25
N ARG A 538 5.69 4.70 -19.49
CA ARG A 538 5.66 5.81 -20.46
C ARG A 538 4.23 6.15 -20.89
N ARG A 539 3.38 5.14 -21.09
CA ARG A 539 1.96 5.34 -21.39
C ARG A 539 1.25 6.04 -20.24
N LEU A 540 1.46 5.60 -19.00
CA LEU A 540 0.89 6.24 -17.81
C LEU A 540 1.34 7.70 -17.65
N ALA A 541 2.63 7.99 -17.84
CA ALA A 541 3.15 9.35 -17.82
C ALA A 541 2.48 10.25 -18.87
N THR A 542 2.23 9.71 -20.07
CA THR A 542 1.52 10.41 -21.15
C THR A 542 0.07 10.70 -20.79
N ILE A 543 -0.65 9.71 -20.25
CA ILE A 543 -2.04 9.87 -19.78
C ILE A 543 -2.14 11.03 -18.78
N HIS A 544 -1.25 11.09 -17.79
CA HIS A 544 -1.24 12.17 -16.80
C HIS A 544 -0.91 13.55 -17.38
N GLN A 545 0.04 13.59 -18.30
CA GLN A 545 0.45 14.82 -18.97
C GLN A 545 -0.69 15.38 -19.84
N GLU A 546 -1.45 14.51 -20.52
CA GLU A 546 -2.57 14.88 -21.37
C GLU A 546 -3.83 15.25 -20.56
N HIS A 547 -4.15 14.47 -19.52
CA HIS A 547 -5.37 14.66 -18.73
C HIS A 547 -5.25 15.78 -17.68
N SER A 548 -4.12 15.87 -16.99
CA SER A 548 -3.96 16.76 -15.83
C SER A 548 -2.77 17.71 -15.91
N GLY A 549 -1.99 17.68 -17.00
CA GLY A 549 -0.80 18.50 -17.17
C GLY A 549 0.37 18.10 -16.25
N LEU A 550 0.25 16.97 -15.54
CA LEU A 550 1.22 16.52 -14.55
C LEU A 550 2.45 15.96 -15.25
N HIS A 551 3.62 16.51 -14.94
CA HIS A 551 4.88 16.07 -15.51
C HIS A 551 5.45 14.89 -14.71
N SER A 552 5.57 13.73 -15.35
CA SER A 552 6.11 12.51 -14.75
C SER A 552 7.46 12.18 -15.34
N GLU A 553 8.44 11.86 -14.49
CA GLU A 553 9.74 11.33 -14.93
C GLU A 553 9.85 9.86 -14.57
N ILE A 554 10.40 9.06 -15.50
CA ILE A 554 10.57 7.61 -15.35
C ILE A 554 12.04 7.33 -15.13
N VAL A 555 12.36 6.62 -14.06
CA VAL A 555 13.71 6.17 -13.75
C VAL A 555 13.70 4.69 -13.40
N PHE A 556 14.81 4.02 -13.71
CA PHE A 556 14.98 2.61 -13.39
C PHE A 556 15.80 2.43 -12.10
N PRO A 557 15.50 1.41 -11.26
CA PRO A 557 16.24 1.15 -10.04
C PRO A 557 17.77 1.10 -10.23
N TYR A 558 18.25 0.45 -11.30
CA TYR A 558 19.69 0.35 -11.57
C TYR A 558 20.36 1.71 -11.79
N GLN A 559 19.66 2.68 -12.39
CA GLN A 559 20.19 4.03 -12.60
C GLN A 559 20.35 4.75 -11.26
N ILE A 560 19.36 4.60 -10.38
CA ILE A 560 19.41 5.12 -9.01
C ILE A 560 20.58 4.48 -8.26
N TYR A 561 20.70 3.15 -8.30
CA TYR A 561 21.77 2.45 -7.60
C TYR A 561 23.16 2.91 -8.05
N ASN A 562 23.37 3.03 -9.35
CA ASN A 562 24.64 3.48 -9.91
C ASN A 562 25.04 4.89 -9.39
N GLU A 563 24.10 5.82 -9.25
CA GLU A 563 24.38 7.20 -8.83
C GLU A 563 24.28 7.46 -7.32
N PHE A 564 23.56 6.64 -6.56
CA PHE A 564 23.27 6.90 -5.13
C PHE A 564 23.82 5.84 -4.17
N SER A 565 24.15 4.63 -4.62
CA SER A 565 24.69 3.53 -3.78
C SER A 565 25.90 2.84 -4.40
N SER A 566 26.63 3.52 -5.30
CA SER A 566 27.79 2.93 -5.99
C SER A 566 27.47 1.67 -6.80
N GLY A 567 26.23 1.51 -7.24
CA GLY A 567 25.76 0.39 -8.05
C GLY A 567 25.14 -0.76 -7.27
N SER A 568 25.20 -0.75 -5.93
CA SER A 568 24.59 -1.77 -5.06
C SER A 568 23.08 -1.56 -4.92
N PRO A 569 22.24 -2.60 -5.08
CA PRO A 569 20.82 -2.51 -4.74
C PRO A 569 20.63 -2.09 -3.28
N ASP A 570 19.90 -1.00 -3.03
CA ASP A 570 19.63 -0.49 -1.67
C ASP A 570 18.36 0.37 -1.66
N ILE A 571 17.46 0.15 -0.70
CA ILE A 571 16.23 0.96 -0.57
C ILE A 571 16.53 2.44 -0.24
N SER A 572 17.63 2.70 0.47
CA SER A 572 18.04 4.05 0.85
C SER A 572 18.46 4.84 -0.38
N ALA A 573 18.97 4.19 -1.43
CA ALA A 573 19.31 4.85 -2.69
C ALA A 573 18.06 5.41 -3.38
N ILE A 574 16.97 4.63 -3.40
CA ILE A 574 15.67 5.05 -3.96
C ILE A 574 15.12 6.25 -3.19
N ARG A 575 15.08 6.16 -1.86
CA ARG A 575 14.66 7.29 -1.02
C ARG A 575 15.58 8.49 -1.18
N ASP A 576 16.90 8.30 -1.26
CA ASP A 576 17.86 9.40 -1.37
C ASP A 576 17.72 10.16 -2.69
N TYR A 577 17.35 9.48 -3.78
CA TYR A 577 16.99 10.15 -5.03
C TYR A 577 15.66 10.91 -4.91
N ALA A 578 14.63 10.32 -4.31
CA ALA A 578 13.38 11.03 -4.03
C ALA A 578 13.61 12.27 -3.15
N ARG A 579 14.46 12.15 -2.13
CA ARG A 579 14.89 13.24 -1.26
C ARG A 579 15.67 14.31 -2.02
N TYR A 580 16.56 13.92 -2.93
CA TYR A 580 17.27 14.85 -3.80
C TYR A 580 16.29 15.72 -4.61
N LEU A 581 15.26 15.11 -5.21
CA LEU A 581 14.22 15.84 -5.94
C LEU A 581 13.42 16.76 -5.01
N TYR A 582 12.98 16.26 -3.86
CA TYR A 582 12.24 17.02 -2.84
C TYR A 582 12.99 18.25 -2.33
N LYS A 583 14.30 18.13 -2.07
CA LYS A 583 15.13 19.26 -1.64
C LYS A 583 15.42 20.26 -2.76
N LYS A 584 15.36 19.83 -4.03
CA LYS A 584 15.62 20.66 -5.21
C LYS A 584 14.43 21.54 -5.55
N ASP A 585 13.20 21.00 -5.48
CA ASP A 585 11.96 21.74 -5.74
C ASP A 585 10.76 21.13 -5.00
N ALA A 586 9.94 21.97 -4.37
CA ALA A 586 8.70 21.58 -3.69
C ALA A 586 7.59 21.12 -4.65
N LYS A 587 7.83 21.23 -5.98
CA LYS A 587 6.98 20.67 -7.03
C LYS A 587 6.84 19.15 -6.93
N PHE A 588 7.88 18.44 -6.48
CA PHE A 588 7.84 16.99 -6.35
C PHE A 588 6.88 16.54 -5.24
N LYS A 589 5.83 15.83 -5.60
CA LYS A 589 4.72 15.49 -4.70
C LYS A 589 4.33 14.03 -4.66
N TYR A 590 4.61 13.26 -5.71
CA TYR A 590 4.13 11.89 -5.84
C TYR A 590 5.23 10.93 -6.27
N MET A 591 5.18 9.70 -5.78
CA MET A 591 6.05 8.61 -6.21
C MET A 591 5.22 7.36 -6.47
N LEU A 592 5.37 6.80 -7.67
CA LEU A 592 4.78 5.52 -8.04
C LEU A 592 5.88 4.47 -8.14
N LEU A 593 5.75 3.40 -7.35
CA LEU A 593 6.57 2.20 -7.42
C LEU A 593 5.92 1.24 -8.42
N PHE A 594 6.51 1.14 -9.61
CA PHE A 594 5.92 0.39 -10.73
C PHE A 594 6.61 -0.97 -10.85
N GLY A 595 6.08 -1.93 -10.10
CA GLY A 595 6.56 -3.30 -9.99
C GLY A 595 6.24 -3.89 -8.63
N ASP A 596 6.11 -5.21 -8.58
CA ASP A 596 5.87 -5.94 -7.35
C ASP A 596 7.10 -5.95 -6.41
N GLY A 597 6.89 -6.38 -5.17
CA GLY A 597 7.89 -6.44 -4.11
C GLY A 597 8.11 -7.85 -3.59
N SER A 598 9.11 -8.03 -2.71
CA SER A 598 9.40 -9.32 -2.09
C SER A 598 9.91 -9.16 -0.66
N PHE A 599 9.57 -10.10 0.23
CA PHE A 599 10.25 -10.25 1.51
C PHE A 599 11.70 -10.72 1.34
N ASP A 600 12.00 -11.40 0.23
CA ASP A 600 13.35 -11.75 -0.19
C ASP A 600 13.87 -10.69 -1.17
N ASN A 601 14.37 -9.60 -0.60
CA ASN A 601 14.90 -8.48 -1.36
C ASN A 601 16.29 -8.75 -2.00
N ARG A 602 16.90 -9.92 -1.76
CA ARG A 602 18.28 -10.21 -2.19
C ARG A 602 18.34 -11.18 -3.36
N THR A 603 17.46 -12.19 -3.37
CA THR A 603 17.49 -13.25 -4.38
C THR A 603 17.07 -12.73 -5.76
N ASN A 604 17.95 -12.91 -6.75
CA ASN A 604 17.69 -12.58 -8.16
C ASN A 604 17.17 -13.81 -8.96
N SER A 605 16.25 -14.57 -8.37
CA SER A 605 15.63 -15.74 -9.03
C SER A 605 14.55 -15.28 -10.00
N GLU A 606 14.40 -15.98 -11.14
CA GLU A 606 13.30 -15.73 -12.09
C GLU A 606 11.91 -15.93 -11.46
N GLU A 607 11.81 -16.69 -10.37
CA GLU A 607 10.56 -16.89 -9.62
C GLU A 607 10.27 -15.76 -8.61
N ASN A 608 11.24 -14.89 -8.31
CA ASN A 608 11.08 -13.82 -7.32
C ASN A 608 10.56 -12.54 -8.00
N THR A 609 9.47 -11.96 -7.48
CA THR A 609 8.83 -10.76 -8.02
C THR A 609 9.43 -9.47 -7.45
N ASN A 610 10.67 -9.51 -6.99
CA ASN A 610 11.44 -8.38 -6.42
C ASN A 610 11.86 -7.35 -7.50
N TYR A 611 10.88 -6.82 -8.23
CA TYR A 611 11.10 -5.84 -9.29
C TYR A 611 11.42 -4.45 -8.74
N ILE A 612 10.83 -4.10 -7.59
CA ILE A 612 11.14 -2.91 -6.81
C ILE A 612 11.33 -3.32 -5.34
N LEU A 613 12.53 -3.07 -4.80
CA LEU A 613 12.87 -3.39 -3.41
C LEU A 613 11.84 -2.84 -2.42
N THR A 614 11.60 -3.59 -1.34
CA THR A 614 10.67 -3.20 -0.27
C THR A 614 11.39 -2.86 1.02
N TYR A 615 10.87 -1.91 1.79
CA TYR A 615 11.28 -1.78 3.18
C TYR A 615 10.64 -2.91 4.00
N GLN A 616 11.48 -3.70 4.65
CA GLN A 616 11.08 -4.74 5.58
C GLN A 616 11.50 -4.33 7.01
N SER A 617 10.67 -4.62 8.00
CA SER A 617 10.97 -4.34 9.41
C SER A 617 12.18 -5.14 9.92
N ASP A 618 12.87 -4.62 10.93
CA ASP A 618 13.94 -5.37 11.62
C ASP A 618 13.41 -6.65 12.28
N ASN A 619 12.16 -6.62 12.77
CA ASN A 619 11.54 -7.80 13.36
C ASN A 619 11.12 -8.83 12.30
N SER A 620 11.60 -10.06 12.42
CA SER A 620 11.31 -11.16 11.48
C SER A 620 10.77 -12.43 12.17
N ILE A 621 10.48 -12.36 13.47
CA ILE A 621 10.08 -13.51 14.32
C ILE A 621 8.84 -13.25 15.17
N ASN A 622 8.28 -12.04 15.15
CA ASN A 622 7.04 -11.69 15.81
C ASN A 622 6.02 -11.22 14.78
N ILE A 623 4.90 -11.94 14.69
CA ILE A 623 3.90 -11.75 13.65
C ILE A 623 3.24 -10.36 13.77
N LYS A 624 2.99 -9.89 14.99
CA LYS A 624 2.43 -8.55 15.25
C LYS A 624 3.39 -7.41 14.88
N ASN A 625 4.70 -7.61 15.07
CA ASN A 625 5.69 -6.53 14.95
C ASN A 625 6.47 -6.56 13.63
N SER A 626 6.25 -7.56 12.78
CA SER A 626 6.87 -7.67 11.47
C SER A 626 5.98 -7.05 10.39
N TYR A 627 6.55 -6.27 9.48
CA TYR A 627 5.80 -5.55 8.45
C TYR A 627 6.63 -5.17 7.23
N VAL A 628 5.91 -4.89 6.14
CA VAL A 628 6.40 -4.28 4.90
C VAL A 628 5.68 -2.96 4.68
N THR A 629 6.40 -1.93 4.22
CA THR A 629 5.81 -0.61 3.96
C THR A 629 6.54 0.13 2.86
N ASP A 630 5.81 0.94 2.09
CA ASP A 630 6.41 1.88 1.12
C ASP A 630 6.62 3.28 1.73
N ASP A 631 6.17 3.51 2.98
CA ASP A 631 6.26 4.81 3.67
C ASP A 631 7.70 5.32 3.77
N PHE A 632 8.68 4.42 3.89
CA PHE A 632 10.10 4.75 3.97
C PHE A 632 10.58 5.64 2.81
N PHE A 633 10.02 5.48 1.61
CA PHE A 633 10.42 6.26 0.45
C PHE A 633 9.89 7.70 0.47
N GLY A 634 8.99 8.04 1.41
CA GLY A 634 8.42 9.37 1.59
C GLY A 634 8.88 10.10 2.85
N CYS A 635 9.77 9.51 3.64
CA CYS A 635 10.39 10.16 4.80
C CYS A 635 11.67 10.91 4.36
N LEU A 636 11.54 12.17 3.95
CA LEU A 636 12.56 12.91 3.20
C LEU A 636 13.20 14.04 4.02
N ASP A 637 12.68 14.35 5.20
CA ASP A 637 13.24 15.39 6.06
C ASP A 637 14.53 14.94 6.77
N ASP A 638 15.34 15.92 7.21
CA ASP A 638 16.75 15.69 7.55
C ASP A 638 16.91 14.70 8.71
N ASN A 639 16.01 14.73 9.69
CA ASN A 639 16.07 13.90 10.91
C ASN A 639 15.31 12.58 10.81
N GLU A 640 14.89 12.16 9.62
CA GLU A 640 14.06 10.97 9.40
C GLU A 640 14.88 9.76 8.90
N GLY A 641 14.17 8.64 8.69
CA GLY A 641 14.64 7.40 8.07
C GLY A 641 15.22 6.39 9.07
N ASN A 642 15.56 6.82 10.29
CA ASN A 642 16.06 5.91 11.33
C ASN A 642 14.94 5.21 12.10
N ASN A 643 13.76 5.81 12.17
CA ASN A 643 12.65 5.25 12.95
C ASN A 643 11.30 5.58 12.30
N ILE A 644 11.00 4.80 11.26
CA ILE A 644 9.81 4.97 10.42
C ILE A 644 8.48 4.92 11.18
N LEU A 645 8.46 4.37 12.40
CA LEU A 645 7.27 4.38 13.25
C LEU A 645 6.85 5.81 13.63
N TYR A 646 7.82 6.71 13.78
CA TYR A 646 7.60 8.10 14.19
C TYR A 646 7.78 9.12 13.06
N ASP A 647 8.52 8.75 12.01
CA ASP A 647 8.71 9.58 10.83
C ASP A 647 7.38 9.84 10.11
N LYS A 648 7.32 10.93 9.32
CA LYS A 648 6.10 11.33 8.60
C LYS A 648 6.36 11.31 7.10
N LEU A 649 5.27 11.31 6.35
CA LEU A 649 5.33 11.30 4.89
C LEU A 649 5.34 12.74 4.35
N ASP A 650 6.29 13.04 3.49
CA ASP A 650 6.43 14.35 2.81
C ASP A 650 5.75 14.37 1.43
N ILE A 651 5.63 13.19 0.81
CA ILE A 651 5.05 12.97 -0.52
C ILE A 651 4.02 11.84 -0.51
N GLY A 652 3.13 11.83 -1.49
CA GLY A 652 2.20 10.73 -1.71
C GLY A 652 2.86 9.55 -2.43
N ILE A 653 2.60 8.33 -1.96
CA ILE A 653 3.19 7.10 -2.54
C ILE A 653 2.08 6.13 -2.93
N GLY A 654 2.25 5.49 -4.08
CA GLY A 654 1.45 4.33 -4.49
C GLY A 654 2.31 3.27 -5.16
N ARG A 655 1.77 2.05 -5.26
CA ARG A 655 2.44 0.91 -5.90
C ARG A 655 1.53 0.24 -6.92
N PHE A 656 2.10 -0.12 -8.07
CA PHE A 656 1.53 -1.09 -8.99
C PHE A 656 2.18 -2.45 -8.72
N PRO A 657 1.50 -3.39 -8.02
CA PRO A 657 2.06 -4.70 -7.68
C PRO A 657 1.98 -5.64 -8.89
N VAL A 658 2.77 -5.35 -9.91
CA VAL A 658 2.74 -6.06 -11.19
C VAL A 658 3.98 -6.92 -11.36
N SER A 659 3.75 -8.15 -11.80
CA SER A 659 4.78 -9.17 -11.97
C SER A 659 5.10 -9.49 -13.44
N ASP A 660 4.29 -8.99 -14.37
CA ASP A 660 4.48 -9.15 -15.82
C ASP A 660 3.88 -7.96 -16.59
N THR A 661 4.17 -7.90 -17.90
CA THR A 661 3.73 -6.80 -18.77
C THR A 661 2.22 -6.74 -18.98
N GLU A 662 1.52 -7.87 -18.88
CA GLU A 662 0.06 -7.93 -19.05
C GLU A 662 -0.62 -7.30 -17.83
N GLN A 663 -0.15 -7.63 -16.62
CA GLN A 663 -0.58 -7.00 -15.38
C GLN A 663 -0.30 -5.49 -15.38
N ALA A 664 0.89 -5.07 -15.86
CA ALA A 664 1.24 -3.66 -16.03
C ALA A 664 0.23 -2.95 -16.95
N LYS A 665 -0.08 -3.58 -18.09
CA LYS A 665 -1.05 -3.07 -19.05
C LYS A 665 -2.45 -2.95 -18.44
N VAL A 666 -2.93 -3.97 -17.70
CA VAL A 666 -4.24 -3.95 -17.03
C VAL A 666 -4.36 -2.76 -16.08
N MET A 667 -3.35 -2.52 -15.25
CA MET A 667 -3.39 -1.40 -14.31
C MET A 667 -3.41 -0.04 -15.01
N VAL A 668 -2.60 0.14 -16.06
CA VAL A 668 -2.61 1.39 -16.85
C VAL A 668 -3.91 1.55 -17.65
N ASP A 669 -4.46 0.48 -18.20
CA ASP A 669 -5.77 0.49 -18.89
C ASP A 669 -6.90 0.92 -17.93
N LYS A 670 -6.85 0.48 -16.67
CA LYS A 670 -7.80 0.92 -15.64
C LYS A 670 -7.67 2.40 -15.33
N VAL A 671 -6.45 2.92 -15.19
CA VAL A 671 -6.22 4.36 -14.98
C VAL A 671 -6.74 5.17 -16.16
N ASP A 672 -6.39 4.78 -17.38
CA ASP A 672 -6.84 5.42 -18.61
C ASP A 672 -8.37 5.43 -18.69
N THR A 673 -8.99 4.25 -18.50
CA THR A 673 -10.45 4.10 -18.51
C THR A 673 -11.10 4.94 -17.42
N TYR A 674 -10.54 4.99 -16.21
CA TYR A 674 -11.11 5.76 -15.10
C TYR A 674 -11.06 7.27 -15.33
N LEU A 675 -9.94 7.79 -15.87
CA LEU A 675 -9.78 9.21 -16.15
C LEU A 675 -10.58 9.66 -17.38
N ASN A 676 -10.66 8.80 -18.40
CA ASN A 676 -11.37 9.08 -19.66
C ASN A 676 -12.78 8.46 -19.73
N SER A 677 -13.32 7.96 -18.60
CA SER A 677 -14.58 7.21 -18.59
C SER A 677 -15.73 8.04 -19.14
N SER A 678 -16.39 7.54 -20.19
CA SER A 678 -17.67 8.07 -20.66
C SER A 678 -18.85 7.58 -19.81
N ALA A 679 -18.63 6.70 -18.82
CA ALA A 679 -19.68 6.16 -17.97
C ALA A 679 -20.12 7.18 -16.92
N VAL A 680 -20.82 8.21 -17.38
CA VAL A 680 -21.60 9.12 -16.55
C VAL A 680 -22.72 8.33 -15.86
N GLY A 681 -22.97 8.61 -14.59
CA GLY A 681 -24.13 8.06 -13.91
C GLY A 681 -24.17 8.32 -12.40
N PRO A 682 -25.33 8.09 -11.76
CA PRO A 682 -25.51 8.29 -10.32
C PRO A 682 -24.55 7.48 -9.44
N TRP A 683 -23.94 6.41 -9.98
CA TRP A 683 -22.97 5.59 -9.26
C TRP A 683 -21.78 6.39 -8.70
N LYS A 684 -21.41 7.52 -9.34
CA LYS A 684 -20.35 8.41 -8.85
C LYS A 684 -20.72 9.22 -7.60
N THR A 685 -21.97 9.14 -7.14
CA THR A 685 -22.46 9.76 -5.90
C THR A 685 -22.68 8.74 -4.78
N LYS A 686 -22.36 7.47 -5.03
CA LYS A 686 -22.65 6.33 -4.14
C LYS A 686 -21.40 5.90 -3.36
N ILE A 687 -21.56 5.66 -2.07
CA ILE A 687 -20.52 5.12 -1.18
C ILE A 687 -21.09 3.87 -0.48
N THR A 688 -20.39 2.75 -0.63
CA THR A 688 -20.82 1.47 -0.07
C THR A 688 -20.01 1.11 1.18
N PHE A 689 -20.70 0.83 2.28
CA PHE A 689 -20.15 0.36 3.55
C PHE A 689 -20.55 -1.10 3.78
N LEU A 690 -19.57 -2.00 3.69
CA LEU A 690 -19.68 -3.44 3.92
C LEU A 690 -19.11 -3.78 5.31
N ALA A 691 -19.85 -4.53 6.13
CA ALA A 691 -19.41 -4.87 7.49
C ALA A 691 -19.67 -6.33 7.86
N ASP A 692 -18.65 -6.93 8.47
CA ASP A 692 -18.64 -8.30 8.99
C ASP A 692 -19.55 -8.47 10.23
N ASP A 693 -20.04 -9.69 10.46
CA ASP A 693 -20.85 -10.01 11.65
C ASP A 693 -19.99 -10.46 12.84
N GLY A 694 -20.62 -10.80 13.96
CA GLY A 694 -19.91 -11.26 15.16
C GLY A 694 -19.36 -10.12 16.04
N ASP A 695 -18.34 -10.44 16.84
CA ASP A 695 -17.56 -9.52 17.69
C ASP A 695 -18.37 -8.49 18.51
N SER A 696 -19.54 -8.91 19.01
CA SER A 696 -20.47 -8.02 19.72
C SER A 696 -20.85 -6.77 18.90
N ASN A 697 -21.06 -6.96 17.59
CA ASN A 697 -21.38 -5.94 16.58
C ASN A 697 -20.29 -4.90 16.32
N LEU A 698 -19.03 -5.16 16.72
CA LEU A 698 -17.95 -4.19 16.62
C LEU A 698 -17.77 -3.64 15.20
N HIS A 699 -17.65 -4.51 14.20
CA HIS A 699 -17.40 -4.10 12.83
C HIS A 699 -18.58 -3.35 12.19
N MET A 700 -19.81 -3.82 12.42
CA MET A 700 -21.02 -3.12 11.98
C MET A 700 -21.15 -1.74 12.63
N SER A 701 -20.86 -1.62 13.93
CA SER A 701 -20.87 -0.34 14.63
C SER A 701 -19.82 0.64 14.09
N GLN A 702 -18.62 0.14 13.76
CA GLN A 702 -17.55 0.95 13.16
C GLN A 702 -17.93 1.42 11.75
N ALA A 703 -18.38 0.52 10.88
CA ALA A 703 -18.83 0.89 9.54
C ALA A 703 -19.99 1.90 9.56
N ASP A 704 -20.94 1.74 10.50
CA ASP A 704 -22.04 2.68 10.68
C ASP A 704 -21.58 4.05 11.19
N GLY A 705 -20.58 4.07 12.07
CA GLY A 705 -19.91 5.29 12.51
C GLY A 705 -19.25 6.04 11.36
N LEU A 706 -18.54 5.34 10.46
CA LEU A 706 -17.94 5.94 9.26
C LEU A 706 -19.01 6.49 8.32
N SER A 707 -20.07 5.72 8.07
CA SER A 707 -21.21 6.18 7.27
C SER A 707 -21.86 7.42 7.88
N THR A 708 -22.01 7.47 9.20
CA THR A 708 -22.63 8.63 9.88
C THR A 708 -21.74 9.85 9.78
N GLN A 709 -20.42 9.69 9.91
CA GLN A 709 -19.47 10.79 9.69
C GLN A 709 -19.61 11.36 8.29
N VAL A 710 -19.56 10.52 7.25
CA VAL A 710 -19.65 10.98 5.86
C VAL A 710 -20.99 11.65 5.58
N TYR A 711 -22.09 11.15 6.15
CA TYR A 711 -23.41 11.77 5.99
C TYR A 711 -23.46 13.18 6.59
N ASN A 712 -22.83 13.38 7.75
CA ASN A 712 -22.80 14.69 8.41
C ASN A 712 -21.84 15.68 7.71
N ASP A 713 -20.67 15.20 7.29
CA ASP A 713 -19.63 16.04 6.69
C ASP A 713 -19.89 16.32 5.20
N HIS A 714 -20.51 15.36 4.49
CA HIS A 714 -20.75 15.36 3.05
C HIS A 714 -22.16 14.83 2.68
N PRO A 715 -23.23 15.53 3.10
CA PRO A 715 -24.62 15.06 3.03
C PRO A 715 -25.15 14.77 1.62
N SER A 716 -24.47 15.22 0.57
CA SER A 716 -24.87 15.01 -0.84
C SER A 716 -24.59 13.60 -1.35
N PHE A 717 -23.72 12.81 -0.70
CA PHE A 717 -23.46 11.43 -1.11
C PHE A 717 -24.56 10.47 -0.65
N ASN A 718 -24.83 9.46 -1.47
CA ASN A 718 -25.74 8.36 -1.17
C ASN A 718 -24.96 7.21 -0.55
N HIS A 719 -25.57 6.56 0.44
CA HIS A 719 -24.91 5.56 1.27
C HIS A 719 -25.63 4.22 1.16
N ASP A 720 -24.88 3.17 0.85
CA ASP A 720 -25.37 1.80 0.85
C ASP A 720 -24.70 1.03 1.97
N LYS A 721 -25.50 0.35 2.78
CA LYS A 721 -25.04 -0.39 3.96
C LYS A 721 -25.34 -1.87 3.76
N ILE A 722 -24.30 -2.67 3.66
CA ILE A 722 -24.39 -4.13 3.52
C ILE A 722 -23.76 -4.74 4.77
N TYR A 723 -24.57 -4.97 5.79
CA TYR A 723 -24.10 -5.55 7.06
C TYR A 723 -24.54 -7.01 7.13
N PHE A 724 -23.59 -7.93 7.30
CA PHE A 724 -23.85 -9.36 7.07
C PHE A 724 -24.99 -9.91 7.92
N ASP A 725 -25.05 -9.50 9.19
CA ASP A 725 -26.07 -9.97 10.11
C ASP A 725 -27.50 -9.52 9.73
N ALA A 726 -27.65 -8.57 8.80
CA ALA A 726 -28.95 -8.21 8.23
C ALA A 726 -29.49 -9.26 7.23
N TYR A 727 -28.66 -10.21 6.81
CA TYR A 727 -28.98 -11.26 5.84
C TYR A 727 -29.02 -12.64 6.52
N PRO A 728 -29.79 -13.61 5.99
CA PRO A 728 -29.86 -14.95 6.55
C PRO A 728 -28.59 -15.75 6.25
N ILE A 729 -28.11 -16.48 7.26
CA ILE A 729 -26.96 -17.37 7.10
C ILE A 729 -27.37 -18.72 6.50
N THR A 730 -26.54 -19.27 5.62
CA THR A 730 -26.69 -20.61 5.06
C THR A 730 -25.51 -21.49 5.49
N THR A 731 -25.78 -22.55 6.26
CA THR A 731 -24.75 -23.50 6.69
C THR A 731 -24.53 -24.57 5.63
N THR A 732 -23.29 -24.70 5.17
CA THR A 732 -22.85 -25.73 4.21
C THR A 732 -21.81 -26.66 4.84
N SER A 733 -21.44 -27.75 4.15
CA SER A 733 -20.33 -28.62 4.59
C SER A 733 -18.98 -27.89 4.62
N SER A 734 -18.83 -26.80 3.88
CA SER A 734 -17.65 -25.93 3.84
C SER A 734 -17.67 -24.80 4.88
N GLY A 735 -18.67 -24.76 5.76
CA GLY A 735 -18.87 -23.68 6.73
C GLY A 735 -20.06 -22.80 6.39
N ASP A 736 -20.23 -21.74 7.16
CA ASP A 736 -21.34 -20.81 6.99
C ASP A 736 -21.09 -19.83 5.82
N LYS A 737 -22.18 -19.39 5.21
CA LYS A 737 -22.19 -18.53 4.03
C LYS A 737 -23.28 -17.47 4.14
N TYR A 738 -23.05 -16.34 3.49
CA TYR A 738 -24.06 -15.29 3.24
C TYR A 738 -24.30 -15.10 1.73
N PRO A 739 -25.01 -16.01 1.04
CA PRO A 739 -25.22 -15.93 -0.41
C PRO A 739 -25.84 -14.60 -0.87
N ASP A 740 -26.74 -14.03 -0.08
CA ASP A 740 -27.38 -12.75 -0.40
C ASP A 740 -26.41 -11.57 -0.26
N VAL A 741 -25.43 -11.64 0.65
CA VAL A 741 -24.34 -10.65 0.74
C VAL A 741 -23.43 -10.78 -0.48
N ASN A 742 -23.06 -11.99 -0.90
CA ASN A 742 -22.29 -12.19 -2.13
C ASN A 742 -23.02 -11.59 -3.36
N ALA A 743 -24.33 -11.80 -3.45
CA ALA A 743 -25.15 -11.25 -4.52
C ALA A 743 -25.21 -9.71 -4.48
N GLU A 744 -25.35 -9.12 -3.29
CA GLU A 744 -25.39 -7.66 -3.14
C GLU A 744 -24.03 -7.01 -3.43
N ILE A 745 -22.92 -7.65 -3.05
CA ILE A 745 -21.57 -7.20 -3.45
C ILE A 745 -21.44 -7.22 -4.97
N LYS A 746 -21.80 -8.33 -5.64
CA LYS A 746 -21.73 -8.44 -7.10
C LYS A 746 -22.59 -7.36 -7.77
N LYS A 747 -23.81 -7.14 -7.27
CA LYS A 747 -24.71 -6.09 -7.74
C LYS A 747 -24.10 -4.70 -7.57
N CYS A 748 -23.61 -4.38 -6.37
CA CYS A 748 -22.98 -3.10 -6.05
C CYS A 748 -21.81 -2.78 -6.99
N ILE A 749 -20.92 -3.74 -7.24
CA ILE A 749 -19.78 -3.57 -8.14
C ILE A 749 -20.24 -3.43 -9.59
N THR A 750 -21.23 -4.20 -10.02
CA THR A 750 -21.77 -4.16 -11.39
C THR A 750 -22.52 -2.85 -11.69
N ASP A 751 -23.37 -2.40 -10.75
CA ASP A 751 -24.11 -1.14 -10.87
C ASP A 751 -23.18 0.08 -10.75
N GLY A 752 -22.03 -0.10 -10.09
CA GLY A 752 -21.04 0.92 -9.80
C GLY A 752 -21.24 1.56 -8.44
N THR A 753 -20.11 1.91 -7.81
CA THR A 753 -20.03 2.73 -6.61
C THR A 753 -18.76 3.58 -6.70
N LEU A 754 -18.72 4.77 -6.11
CA LEU A 754 -17.52 5.60 -6.12
C LEU A 754 -16.45 5.02 -5.19
N LEU A 755 -16.88 4.58 -4.01
CA LEU A 755 -16.05 4.05 -2.94
C LEU A 755 -16.67 2.77 -2.38
N PHE A 756 -15.85 1.72 -2.26
CA PHE A 756 -16.23 0.46 -1.64
C PHE A 756 -15.40 0.24 -0.38
N ASN A 757 -16.03 0.37 0.79
CA ASN A 757 -15.36 0.26 2.08
C ASN A 757 -15.77 -1.01 2.81
N TYR A 758 -14.79 -1.81 3.23
CA TYR A 758 -15.01 -3.00 4.04
C TYR A 758 -14.38 -2.86 5.43
N THR A 759 -15.13 -3.20 6.47
CA THR A 759 -14.66 -3.31 7.86
C THR A 759 -14.94 -4.71 8.40
N GLY A 760 -13.89 -5.46 8.77
CA GLY A 760 -14.06 -6.83 9.27
C GLY A 760 -12.82 -7.72 9.16
N HIS A 761 -13.02 -9.03 9.27
CA HIS A 761 -11.95 -10.04 9.17
C HIS A 761 -11.51 -10.30 7.72
N GLY A 762 -10.29 -10.78 7.55
CA GLY A 762 -9.71 -10.98 6.23
C GLY A 762 -8.43 -11.80 6.29
N SER A 763 -8.00 -12.20 5.10
CA SER A 763 -6.79 -12.98 4.87
C SER A 763 -6.24 -12.65 3.48
N GLU A 764 -5.09 -13.20 3.15
CA GLU A 764 -4.47 -13.08 1.82
C GLU A 764 -5.39 -13.56 0.67
N ARG A 765 -6.45 -14.35 0.94
CA ARG A 765 -7.26 -14.99 -0.11
C ARG A 765 -8.75 -14.61 -0.12
N GLN A 766 -9.26 -13.98 0.94
CA GLN A 766 -10.68 -13.66 1.07
C GLN A 766 -10.98 -12.62 2.17
N LEU A 767 -12.17 -12.01 2.08
CA LEU A 767 -12.80 -11.25 3.16
C LEU A 767 -13.81 -12.11 3.95
N ALA A 768 -13.79 -11.94 5.27
CA ALA A 768 -14.58 -12.67 6.28
C ALA A 768 -14.37 -14.19 6.32
N HIS A 769 -14.78 -14.84 7.42
CA HIS A 769 -14.72 -16.30 7.54
C HIS A 769 -15.69 -17.00 6.59
N GLU A 770 -16.83 -16.36 6.31
CA GLU A 770 -17.90 -16.82 5.44
C GLU A 770 -17.51 -16.74 3.95
N ASN A 771 -16.37 -16.13 3.63
CA ASN A 771 -15.86 -15.90 2.27
C ASN A 771 -16.89 -15.14 1.40
N VAL A 772 -17.14 -13.88 1.77
CA VAL A 772 -18.06 -13.01 1.03
C VAL A 772 -17.43 -12.42 -0.25
N LEU A 773 -16.10 -12.38 -0.30
CA LEU A 773 -15.32 -11.91 -1.44
C LEU A 773 -13.96 -12.63 -1.46
N ASP A 774 -13.77 -13.57 -2.40
CA ASP A 774 -12.49 -14.23 -2.70
C ASP A 774 -11.93 -13.82 -4.07
N ILE A 775 -10.74 -14.33 -4.37
CA ILE A 775 -10.05 -14.18 -5.67
C ILE A 775 -10.98 -14.55 -6.85
N THR A 776 -11.78 -15.62 -6.73
CA THR A 776 -12.65 -16.06 -7.83
C THR A 776 -13.73 -15.03 -8.11
N ALA A 777 -14.39 -14.53 -7.06
CA ALA A 777 -15.38 -13.48 -7.16
C ALA A 777 -14.79 -12.19 -7.76
N ILE A 778 -13.62 -11.76 -7.27
CA ILE A 778 -12.94 -10.54 -7.75
C ILE A 778 -12.60 -10.64 -9.25
N LYS A 779 -12.07 -11.78 -9.70
CA LYS A 779 -11.76 -12.03 -11.12
C LYS A 779 -12.99 -12.12 -12.02
N SER A 780 -14.18 -12.33 -11.43
CA SER A 780 -15.44 -12.40 -12.16
C SER A 780 -16.15 -11.05 -12.32
N PHE A 781 -15.64 -9.98 -11.71
CA PHE A 781 -16.20 -8.64 -11.87
C PHE A 781 -16.04 -8.11 -13.29
N THR A 782 -17.08 -7.44 -13.80
CA THR A 782 -17.17 -6.96 -15.19
C THR A 782 -17.43 -5.45 -15.29
N ASN A 783 -16.99 -4.68 -14.29
CA ASN A 783 -17.29 -3.26 -14.09
C ASN A 783 -16.17 -2.31 -14.61
N MET A 784 -15.51 -2.66 -15.72
CA MET A 784 -14.38 -1.87 -16.24
C MET A 784 -14.73 -0.39 -16.51
N ASP A 785 -15.99 -0.08 -16.82
CA ASP A 785 -16.49 1.28 -17.04
C ASP A 785 -16.82 2.04 -15.73
N ARG A 786 -16.92 1.32 -14.60
CA ARG A 786 -17.36 1.83 -13.28
C ARG A 786 -16.45 1.34 -12.16
N LEU A 787 -15.17 1.71 -12.23
CA LEU A 787 -14.16 1.27 -11.28
C LEU A 787 -14.22 2.09 -9.97
N PRO A 788 -14.57 1.49 -8.82
CA PRO A 788 -14.47 2.14 -7.51
C PRO A 788 -13.01 2.26 -7.04
N VAL A 789 -12.80 3.14 -6.06
CA VAL A 789 -11.66 3.02 -5.14
C VAL A 789 -12.08 2.13 -3.97
N PHE A 790 -11.30 1.08 -3.69
CA PHE A 790 -11.53 0.18 -2.57
C PHE A 790 -10.79 0.64 -1.31
N VAL A 791 -11.40 0.43 -0.16
CA VAL A 791 -10.79 0.60 1.16
C VAL A 791 -11.09 -0.62 2.00
N THR A 792 -10.07 -1.41 2.37
CA THR A 792 -10.27 -2.62 3.19
C THR A 792 -9.57 -2.50 4.53
N ALA A 793 -10.37 -2.42 5.59
CA ALA A 793 -9.96 -2.26 6.97
C ALA A 793 -9.89 -3.63 7.66
N THR A 794 -8.93 -4.46 7.24
CA THR A 794 -8.87 -5.88 7.62
C THR A 794 -7.43 -6.36 7.83
N CYS A 795 -7.20 -7.64 8.09
CA CYS A 795 -5.86 -8.23 8.19
C CYS A 795 -5.35 -8.70 6.82
N GLU A 796 -4.09 -8.39 6.49
CA GLU A 796 -3.25 -9.01 5.45
C GLU A 796 -3.89 -9.30 4.08
N PHE A 797 -4.85 -8.47 3.66
CA PHE A 797 -5.56 -8.68 2.39
C PHE A 797 -4.64 -8.51 1.18
N SER A 798 -3.56 -7.74 1.33
CA SER A 798 -2.64 -7.33 0.27
C SER A 798 -1.18 -7.58 0.62
N ARG A 799 -0.84 -8.84 0.83
CA ARG A 799 0.53 -9.28 1.11
C ARG A 799 1.39 -9.33 -0.17
N PHE A 800 1.51 -8.19 -0.85
CA PHE A 800 2.19 -8.07 -2.15
C PHE A 800 3.66 -8.51 -2.12
N ASP A 801 4.31 -8.51 -0.95
CA ASP A 801 5.69 -8.96 -0.83
C ASP A 801 5.85 -10.48 -0.72
N ASN A 802 4.75 -11.25 -0.74
CA ASN A 802 4.78 -12.71 -0.79
C ASN A 802 4.78 -13.20 -2.24
N PHE A 803 5.94 -13.15 -2.91
CA PHE A 803 6.12 -13.56 -4.31
C PHE A 803 5.69 -15.01 -4.64
N HIS A 804 5.35 -15.84 -3.65
CA HIS A 804 4.81 -17.17 -3.87
C HIS A 804 3.32 -17.19 -4.25
N GLU A 805 2.56 -16.16 -3.89
CA GLU A 805 1.12 -16.08 -4.12
C GLU A 805 0.65 -14.64 -4.32
N THR A 806 -0.08 -14.38 -5.40
CA THR A 806 -0.82 -13.11 -5.58
C THR A 806 -2.08 -13.10 -4.72
N SER A 807 -2.20 -12.11 -3.84
CA SER A 807 -3.28 -12.01 -2.86
C SER A 807 -4.62 -11.56 -3.49
N ALA A 808 -5.72 -11.74 -2.75
CA ALA A 808 -7.04 -11.24 -3.13
C ALA A 808 -7.05 -9.72 -3.31
N GLY A 809 -6.36 -8.98 -2.44
CA GLY A 809 -6.21 -7.53 -2.57
C GLY A 809 -5.47 -7.09 -3.83
N GLU A 810 -4.41 -7.79 -4.22
CA GLU A 810 -3.73 -7.52 -5.50
C GLU A 810 -4.68 -7.78 -6.68
N TRP A 811 -5.45 -8.88 -6.66
CA TRP A 811 -6.43 -9.17 -7.71
C TRP A 811 -7.53 -8.11 -7.86
N VAL A 812 -7.83 -7.29 -6.84
CA VAL A 812 -8.76 -6.15 -6.98
C VAL A 812 -8.28 -5.19 -8.06
N VAL A 813 -6.98 -4.92 -8.13
CA VAL A 813 -6.39 -4.02 -9.11
C VAL A 813 -5.86 -4.75 -10.35
N LEU A 814 -5.50 -6.03 -10.24
CA LEU A 814 -4.97 -6.84 -11.35
C LEU A 814 -6.03 -7.55 -12.21
N SER A 815 -7.31 -7.60 -11.79
CA SER A 815 -8.37 -8.21 -12.61
C SER A 815 -8.60 -7.42 -13.90
N SER A 816 -8.50 -8.06 -15.07
CA SER A 816 -8.61 -7.40 -16.38
C SER A 816 -10.03 -7.01 -16.80
N LEU A 817 -11.05 -7.57 -16.15
CA LEU A 817 -12.46 -7.36 -16.50
C LEU A 817 -13.15 -6.31 -15.63
N GLY A 818 -12.52 -5.92 -14.52
CA GLY A 818 -13.14 -5.06 -13.51
C GLY A 818 -12.38 -5.09 -12.19
N GLY A 819 -13.10 -4.92 -11.09
CA GLY A 819 -12.52 -4.73 -9.76
C GLY A 819 -12.40 -3.25 -9.42
N GLY A 820 -11.30 -2.85 -8.79
CA GLY A 820 -11.03 -1.46 -8.40
C GLY A 820 -9.97 -0.81 -9.28
N VAL A 821 -10.01 0.53 -9.36
CA VAL A 821 -8.92 1.33 -9.95
C VAL A 821 -7.76 1.51 -8.97
N SER A 822 -8.05 1.48 -7.67
CA SER A 822 -7.07 1.59 -6.59
C SER A 822 -7.62 0.97 -5.31
N LEU A 823 -6.73 0.57 -4.40
CA LEU A 823 -7.04 -0.10 -3.16
C LEU A 823 -6.16 0.46 -2.02
N LEU A 824 -6.79 1.01 -0.97
CA LEU A 824 -6.15 1.29 0.31
C LEU A 824 -6.42 0.13 1.28
N THR A 825 -5.37 -0.51 1.75
CA THR A 825 -5.48 -1.86 2.35
C THR A 825 -4.29 -2.20 3.23
N THR A 826 -4.33 -3.35 3.91
CA THR A 826 -3.29 -3.82 4.82
C THR A 826 -2.40 -4.91 4.23
N THR A 827 -1.11 -4.87 4.56
CA THR A 827 -0.08 -5.84 4.12
C THR A 827 0.20 -6.95 5.13
N ARG A 828 -0.23 -6.75 6.39
CA ARG A 828 -0.06 -7.67 7.52
C ARG A 828 -1.27 -7.58 8.46
N ILE A 829 -1.19 -8.30 9.57
CA ILE A 829 -2.18 -8.26 10.65
C ILE A 829 -2.47 -6.82 11.07
N ALA A 830 -3.75 -6.56 11.29
CA ALA A 830 -4.23 -5.28 11.71
C ALA A 830 -5.29 -5.41 12.82
N TRP A 831 -5.53 -4.32 13.53
CA TRP A 831 -6.41 -4.25 14.68
C TRP A 831 -7.64 -3.41 14.36
N SER A 832 -8.81 -3.90 14.77
CA SER A 832 -10.11 -3.33 14.41
C SER A 832 -10.26 -1.87 14.83
N TYR A 833 -9.69 -1.48 15.97
CA TYR A 833 -9.76 -0.10 16.43
C TYR A 833 -8.90 0.84 15.57
N GLU A 834 -7.64 0.49 15.34
CA GLU A 834 -6.66 1.26 14.57
C GLU A 834 -7.10 1.35 13.10
N ASN A 835 -7.70 0.27 12.58
CA ASN A 835 -8.38 0.24 11.29
C ASN A 835 -9.50 1.29 11.22
N TYR A 836 -10.35 1.37 12.25
CA TYR A 836 -11.40 2.38 12.30
C TYR A 836 -10.84 3.81 12.35
N GLN A 837 -9.74 4.07 13.07
CA GLN A 837 -9.12 5.41 13.10
C GLN A 837 -8.51 5.81 11.77
N ILE A 838 -7.81 4.90 11.10
CA ILE A 838 -7.27 5.15 9.76
C ILE A 838 -8.41 5.45 8.79
N ASN A 839 -9.52 4.70 8.82
CA ASN A 839 -10.68 4.96 7.97
C ASN A 839 -11.36 6.30 8.28
N LYS A 840 -11.52 6.63 9.57
CA LYS A 840 -12.06 7.92 10.01
C LYS A 840 -11.23 9.09 9.47
N SER A 841 -9.90 8.95 9.56
CA SER A 841 -8.93 9.91 9.02
C SER A 841 -8.96 9.96 7.48
N PHE A 842 -9.11 8.82 6.80
CA PHE A 842 -9.32 8.74 5.35
C PHE A 842 -10.55 9.54 4.91
N TYR A 843 -11.71 9.30 5.51
CA TYR A 843 -12.94 10.00 5.14
C TYR A 843 -12.90 11.51 5.44
N LYS A 844 -12.11 11.93 6.44
CA LYS A 844 -11.85 13.35 6.70
C LYS A 844 -11.04 14.03 5.58
N ASN A 845 -10.22 13.29 4.85
CA ASN A 845 -9.28 13.83 3.86
C ASN A 845 -9.70 13.60 2.39
N ILE A 846 -10.35 12.48 2.06
CA ILE A 846 -10.63 12.06 0.68
C ILE A 846 -11.53 13.03 -0.11
N PHE A 847 -12.42 13.75 0.57
CA PHE A 847 -13.32 14.74 -0.05
C PHE A 847 -12.84 16.18 0.09
N GLN A 848 -11.65 16.40 0.66
CA GLN A 848 -11.07 17.73 0.73
C GLN A 848 -10.74 18.25 -0.67
N LYS A 849 -10.69 19.58 -0.77
CA LYS A 849 -10.28 20.30 -1.97
C LYS A 849 -9.04 21.14 -1.63
N THR A 850 -8.17 21.31 -2.63
CA THR A 850 -7.02 22.22 -2.55
C THR A 850 -7.49 23.68 -2.37
N GLU A 851 -6.57 24.60 -2.09
CA GLU A 851 -6.89 26.03 -2.03
C GLU A 851 -7.44 26.58 -3.35
N SER A 852 -7.09 25.98 -4.50
CA SER A 852 -7.64 26.31 -5.81
C SER A 852 -9.03 25.71 -6.07
N GLY A 853 -9.55 24.88 -5.15
CA GLY A 853 -10.85 24.22 -5.28
C GLY A 853 -10.81 22.89 -6.05
N GLU A 854 -9.63 22.39 -6.40
CA GLU A 854 -9.45 21.10 -7.07
C GLU A 854 -9.54 19.96 -6.07
N LYS A 855 -9.92 18.76 -6.53
CA LYS A 855 -9.95 17.57 -5.68
C LYS A 855 -8.53 17.16 -5.31
N VAL A 856 -8.34 16.62 -4.11
CA VAL A 856 -7.02 16.13 -3.69
C VAL A 856 -6.75 14.77 -4.35
N ARG A 857 -5.49 14.52 -4.73
CA ARG A 857 -5.04 13.25 -5.31
C ARG A 857 -4.85 12.19 -4.24
N LEU A 858 -5.06 10.91 -4.57
CA LEU A 858 -5.05 9.79 -3.62
C LEU A 858 -3.75 9.71 -2.81
N GLY A 859 -2.60 9.98 -3.43
CA GLY A 859 -1.31 10.00 -2.73
C GLY A 859 -1.25 11.05 -1.61
N GLU A 860 -1.72 12.28 -1.88
CA GLU A 860 -1.81 13.33 -0.85
C GLU A 860 -2.86 12.98 0.21
N VAL A 861 -4.00 12.41 -0.18
CA VAL A 861 -5.03 11.94 0.79
C VAL A 861 -4.42 10.95 1.78
N ILE A 862 -3.67 9.96 1.30
CA ILE A 862 -3.12 8.90 2.14
C ILE A 862 -1.98 9.41 3.02
N MET A 863 -1.13 10.28 2.47
CA MET A 863 -0.10 11.00 3.22
C MET A 863 -0.72 11.75 4.41
N GLU A 864 -1.74 12.58 4.16
CA GLU A 864 -2.44 13.33 5.22
C GLU A 864 -3.15 12.40 6.20
N THR A 865 -3.78 11.33 5.72
CA THR A 865 -4.47 10.34 6.56
C THR A 865 -3.53 9.67 7.55
N LYS A 866 -2.34 9.28 7.09
CA LYS A 866 -1.30 8.63 7.88
C LYS A 866 -0.56 9.59 8.81
N ASN A 867 -0.38 10.84 8.41
CA ASN A 867 0.29 11.85 9.23
C ASN A 867 -0.60 12.37 10.36
N ALA A 868 -1.93 12.32 10.18
CA ALA A 868 -2.92 12.82 11.13
C ALA A 868 -3.25 11.84 12.29
N ILE A 869 -2.67 10.65 12.32
CA ILE A 869 -2.95 9.62 13.35
C ILE A 869 -1.69 9.27 14.17
N GLY A 870 -1.92 8.59 15.29
CA GLY A 870 -0.86 8.13 16.20
C GLY A 870 0.11 7.15 15.56
N ASN A 871 1.26 6.99 16.22
CA ASN A 871 2.33 6.11 15.74
C ASN A 871 2.00 4.65 16.09
N SER A 872 1.82 3.79 15.08
CA SER A 872 1.55 2.36 15.29
C SER A 872 2.08 1.52 14.13
N VAL A 873 2.40 0.25 14.40
CA VAL A 873 2.73 -0.72 13.34
C VAL A 873 1.53 -0.91 12.40
N ASN A 874 0.31 -0.80 12.94
CA ASN A 874 -0.92 -0.89 12.15
C ASN A 874 -0.95 0.15 11.02
N LYS A 875 -0.54 1.40 11.29
CA LYS A 875 -0.44 2.46 10.27
C LYS A 875 0.53 2.08 9.16
N LEU A 876 1.70 1.53 9.50
CA LEU A 876 2.72 1.15 8.53
C LEU A 876 2.27 0.02 7.62
N ASN A 877 1.38 -0.85 8.12
CA ASN A 877 0.76 -1.93 7.34
C ASN A 877 -0.24 -1.43 6.28
N PHE A 878 -0.74 -0.19 6.35
CA PHE A 878 -1.63 0.32 5.31
C PHE A 878 -0.83 0.76 4.09
N THR A 879 -1.24 0.40 2.88
CA THR A 879 -0.59 0.84 1.63
C THR A 879 -1.60 1.20 0.55
N LEU A 880 -1.18 2.05 -0.40
CA LEU A 880 -1.92 2.31 -1.63
C LEU A 880 -1.43 1.38 -2.73
N LEU A 881 -2.26 0.40 -3.09
CA LEU A 881 -2.10 -0.32 -4.35
C LEU A 881 -2.90 0.41 -5.42
N GLY A 882 -2.19 1.18 -6.26
CA GLY A 882 -2.80 2.09 -7.22
C GLY A 882 -1.95 3.32 -7.49
N ASP A 883 -2.50 4.20 -8.29
CA ASP A 883 -1.80 5.38 -8.80
C ASP A 883 -2.00 6.56 -7.84
N PRO A 884 -0.92 7.09 -7.23
CA PRO A 884 -1.02 8.18 -6.27
C PRO A 884 -1.52 9.50 -6.90
N ALA A 885 -1.46 9.63 -8.22
CA ALA A 885 -1.87 10.83 -8.95
C ALA A 885 -3.37 10.87 -9.28
N LEU A 886 -4.12 9.79 -9.05
CA LEU A 886 -5.57 9.74 -9.29
C LEU A 886 -6.35 10.66 -8.34
N GLN A 887 -7.49 11.16 -8.79
CA GLN A 887 -8.49 11.87 -7.99
C GLN A 887 -9.81 11.12 -8.03
N LEU A 888 -10.65 11.23 -7.00
CA LEU A 888 -12.00 10.69 -7.11
C LEU A 888 -12.83 11.42 -8.17
N ILE A 889 -13.58 10.69 -8.97
CA ILE A 889 -14.38 11.24 -10.09
C ILE A 889 -15.80 11.69 -9.70
N TYR A 890 -16.08 12.02 -8.43
CA TYR A 890 -17.40 12.54 -8.05
C TYR A 890 -17.73 13.88 -8.74
N PRO A 891 -18.99 14.19 -9.07
CA PRO A 891 -19.33 15.44 -9.74
C PRO A 891 -18.92 16.68 -8.93
N THR A 892 -18.52 17.76 -9.61
CA THR A 892 -18.18 19.04 -8.94
C THR A 892 -19.25 20.11 -9.11
N GLY A 893 -20.16 19.94 -10.07
CA GLY A 893 -21.34 20.77 -10.20
C GLY A 893 -22.37 20.47 -9.11
N GLU A 894 -23.14 21.48 -8.71
CA GLU A 894 -24.11 21.39 -7.60
C GLU A 894 -25.54 21.46 -8.13
N ILE A 895 -26.44 20.68 -7.52
CA ILE A 895 -27.89 20.70 -7.75
C ILE A 895 -28.60 20.96 -6.43
N ASN A 896 -29.52 21.93 -6.41
CA ASN A 896 -30.30 22.26 -5.22
C ASN A 896 -31.80 22.10 -5.47
N THR A 897 -32.55 21.75 -4.42
CA THR A 897 -34.01 21.91 -4.41
C THR A 897 -34.34 23.40 -4.31
N LYS A 898 -35.02 23.93 -5.32
CA LYS A 898 -35.48 25.32 -5.36
C LYS A 898 -36.81 25.49 -4.64
N SER A 899 -37.81 24.66 -4.96
CA SER A 899 -39.13 24.73 -4.33
C SER A 899 -39.78 23.35 -4.21
N ILE A 900 -40.63 23.19 -3.21
CA ILE A 900 -41.50 22.02 -3.04
C ILE A 900 -42.94 22.52 -2.98
N ASN A 901 -43.80 22.01 -3.86
CA ASN A 901 -45.19 22.45 -4.03
C ASN A 901 -45.31 23.98 -4.21
N GLY A 902 -44.34 24.58 -4.91
CA GLY A 902 -44.27 26.03 -5.16
C GLY A 902 -43.80 26.88 -3.98
N VAL A 903 -43.36 26.28 -2.87
CA VAL A 903 -42.81 26.99 -1.71
C VAL A 903 -41.29 26.89 -1.71
N GLU A 904 -40.63 28.04 -1.89
CA GLU A 904 -39.16 28.13 -1.91
C GLU A 904 -38.57 28.00 -0.50
N ASP A 905 -39.11 28.75 0.46
CA ASP A 905 -38.63 28.82 1.85
C ASP A 905 -38.84 27.49 2.60
N PRO A 906 -37.77 26.76 2.97
CA PRO A 906 -37.87 25.48 3.67
C PRO A 906 -38.69 25.53 4.96
N GLU A 907 -38.65 26.63 5.71
CA GLU A 907 -39.39 26.79 6.98
C GLU A 907 -40.91 26.88 6.78
N GLN A 908 -41.36 27.17 5.56
CA GLN A 908 -42.78 27.31 5.20
C GLN A 908 -43.33 26.10 4.43
N ARG A 909 -42.50 25.11 4.10
CA ARG A 909 -42.92 23.93 3.33
C ARG A 909 -43.87 23.07 4.17
N GLU A 910 -45.04 22.77 3.62
CA GLU A 910 -45.89 21.71 4.18
C GLU A 910 -45.29 20.32 3.86
N PRO A 911 -45.57 19.30 4.69
CA PRO A 911 -45.15 17.94 4.39
C PRO A 911 -45.71 17.46 3.04
N ILE A 912 -44.89 16.72 2.29
CA ILE A 912 -45.35 15.94 1.13
C ILE A 912 -46.27 14.81 1.66
N LYS A 913 -47.56 14.88 1.30
CA LYS A 913 -48.63 14.03 1.85
C LYS A 913 -48.91 12.82 0.99
N ALA A 914 -49.27 11.70 1.61
CA ALA A 914 -49.74 10.52 0.87
C ALA A 914 -50.95 10.87 0.00
N LEU A 915 -51.06 10.29 -1.20
CA LEU A 915 -52.15 10.54 -2.14
C LEU A 915 -52.28 12.00 -2.60
N SER A 916 -51.21 12.79 -2.47
CA SER A 916 -51.11 14.11 -3.09
C SER A 916 -50.20 14.05 -4.33
N ILE A 917 -50.35 15.05 -5.22
CA ILE A 917 -49.35 15.32 -6.25
C ILE A 917 -48.28 16.19 -5.60
N ALA A 918 -47.03 15.71 -5.63
CA ALA A 918 -45.88 16.46 -5.17
C ALA A 918 -45.14 17.05 -6.37
N ASP A 919 -44.86 18.35 -6.30
CA ASP A 919 -44.06 19.08 -7.27
C ASP A 919 -42.71 19.44 -6.64
N VAL A 920 -41.62 18.90 -7.16
CA VAL A 920 -40.25 19.20 -6.72
C VAL A 920 -39.53 19.94 -7.85
N GLU A 921 -39.25 21.22 -7.64
CA GLU A 921 -38.49 22.05 -8.56
C GLU A 921 -37.04 22.13 -8.08
N GLY A 922 -36.10 21.83 -8.96
CA GLY A 922 -34.68 21.96 -8.67
C GLY A 922 -33.96 22.90 -9.63
N GLU A 923 -32.73 23.25 -9.26
CA GLU A 923 -31.84 24.06 -10.09
C GLU A 923 -30.42 23.52 -10.15
N ILE A 924 -29.82 23.54 -11.34
CA ILE A 924 -28.43 23.18 -11.59
C ILE A 924 -27.58 24.45 -11.53
N LEU A 925 -26.76 24.58 -10.50
CA LEU A 925 -25.98 25.79 -10.26
C LEU A 925 -24.86 25.97 -11.30
N GLY A 926 -24.85 27.15 -11.93
CA GLY A 926 -23.81 27.52 -12.90
C GLY A 926 -23.85 26.75 -14.22
N SER A 927 -24.92 26.00 -14.49
CA SER A 927 -25.17 25.46 -15.83
C SER A 927 -25.72 26.55 -16.75
N THR A 928 -25.27 26.53 -18.01
CA THR A 928 -25.84 27.33 -19.11
C THR A 928 -26.46 26.44 -20.18
N SER A 929 -26.42 25.12 -19.98
CA SER A 929 -27.00 24.14 -20.90
C SER A 929 -28.52 24.16 -20.76
N THR A 930 -29.23 24.09 -21.88
CA THR A 930 -30.70 23.92 -21.90
C THR A 930 -31.12 22.46 -21.97
N ASN A 931 -30.18 21.53 -22.13
CA ASN A 931 -30.44 20.11 -22.39
C ASN A 931 -29.58 19.25 -21.45
N SER A 932 -29.90 19.26 -20.16
CA SER A 932 -29.29 18.32 -19.20
C SER A 932 -30.31 17.24 -18.85
N GLU A 933 -29.82 16.03 -18.59
CA GLU A 933 -30.65 14.94 -18.07
C GLU A 933 -30.43 14.83 -16.56
N VAL A 934 -31.51 14.90 -15.78
CA VAL A 934 -31.48 14.86 -14.32
C VAL A 934 -32.11 13.56 -13.83
N SER A 935 -31.35 12.73 -13.15
CA SER A 935 -31.85 11.64 -12.33
C SER A 935 -32.22 12.17 -10.95
N MET A 936 -33.47 11.96 -10.53
CA MET A 936 -33.97 12.35 -9.21
C MET A 936 -34.57 11.16 -8.49
N VAL A 937 -34.15 10.94 -7.24
CA VAL A 937 -34.72 9.91 -6.35
C VAL A 937 -35.24 10.58 -5.09
N VAL A 938 -36.51 10.36 -4.77
CA VAL A 938 -37.16 10.82 -3.54
C VAL A 938 -37.30 9.62 -2.62
N TYR A 939 -36.75 9.72 -1.42
CA TYR A 939 -36.85 8.73 -0.36
C TYR A 939 -37.83 9.20 0.70
N ASP A 940 -38.59 8.26 1.26
CA ASP A 940 -39.28 8.48 2.53
C ASP A 940 -38.23 8.67 3.65
N LYS A 941 -38.71 8.96 4.86
CA LYS A 941 -37.92 9.03 6.10
C LYS A 941 -36.97 7.81 6.21
N PRO A 942 -35.81 7.94 6.88
CA PRO A 942 -34.94 6.79 7.13
C PRO A 942 -35.65 5.76 8.02
N ILE A 943 -35.38 4.47 7.79
CA ILE A 943 -35.88 3.39 8.64
C ILE A 943 -34.77 2.86 9.54
N THR A 944 -35.14 2.42 10.73
CA THR A 944 -34.25 1.64 11.59
C THR A 944 -34.32 0.18 11.17
N VAL A 945 -33.27 -0.32 10.52
CA VAL A 945 -33.10 -1.75 10.25
C VAL A 945 -32.53 -2.40 11.49
N LYS A 946 -33.12 -3.52 11.89
CA LYS A 946 -32.61 -4.38 12.97
C LYS A 946 -32.11 -5.68 12.34
N THR A 947 -30.85 -6.04 12.60
CA THR A 947 -30.26 -7.26 12.06
C THR A 947 -30.89 -8.52 12.65
N LEU A 948 -30.61 -9.68 12.08
CA LEU A 948 -31.26 -10.94 12.43
C LEU A 948 -30.73 -11.57 13.72
N GLY A 949 -29.54 -11.16 14.21
CA GLY A 949 -28.90 -11.81 15.36
C GLY A 949 -28.59 -13.27 15.07
N ASN A 950 -28.00 -13.54 13.89
CA ASN A 950 -27.65 -14.88 13.45
C ASN A 950 -26.79 -15.57 14.52
N LYS A 951 -26.94 -16.90 14.64
CA LYS A 951 -26.21 -17.72 15.63
C LYS A 951 -26.39 -17.27 17.10
N GLY A 952 -27.42 -16.49 17.42
CA GLY A 952 -27.67 -15.99 18.78
C GLY A 952 -26.87 -14.74 19.14
N ALA A 953 -26.31 -14.04 18.14
CA ALA A 953 -25.73 -12.71 18.32
C ALA A 953 -26.80 -11.68 18.76
N VAL A 954 -26.35 -10.60 19.38
CA VAL A 954 -27.23 -9.48 19.74
C VAL A 954 -27.56 -8.70 18.46
N PRO A 955 -28.83 -8.52 18.09
CA PRO A 955 -29.17 -7.73 16.91
C PRO A 955 -28.64 -6.29 16.99
N PHE A 956 -27.96 -5.85 15.93
CA PHE A 956 -27.54 -4.47 15.73
C PHE A 956 -28.67 -3.65 15.09
N SER A 957 -28.70 -2.34 15.32
CA SER A 957 -29.68 -1.44 14.69
C SER A 957 -28.99 -0.27 14.05
N TYR A 958 -29.39 0.07 12.82
CA TYR A 958 -28.82 1.19 12.06
C TYR A 958 -29.89 1.86 11.21
N GLN A 959 -29.64 3.10 10.79
CA GLN A 959 -30.54 3.85 9.92
C GLN A 959 -30.10 3.81 8.46
N VAL A 960 -31.07 3.68 7.54
CA VAL A 960 -30.84 3.71 6.09
C VAL A 960 -32.05 4.28 5.35
N TYR A 961 -31.80 4.96 4.22
CA TYR A 961 -32.83 5.36 3.27
C TYR A 961 -33.09 4.21 2.30
N GLN A 962 -34.07 3.36 2.61
CA GLN A 962 -34.40 2.19 1.79
C GLN A 962 -35.68 2.38 0.96
N ASN A 963 -36.64 3.17 1.45
CA ASN A 963 -37.97 3.31 0.84
C ASN A 963 -37.99 4.47 -0.16
N GLN A 964 -38.06 4.16 -1.46
CA GLN A 964 -38.13 5.14 -2.54
C GLN A 964 -39.60 5.49 -2.84
N ILE A 965 -39.93 6.78 -2.82
CA ILE A 965 -41.24 7.31 -3.20
C ILE A 965 -41.32 7.54 -4.71
N TYR A 966 -40.22 8.02 -5.30
CA TYR A 966 -40.10 8.32 -6.72
C TYR A 966 -38.66 8.10 -7.17
N ASN A 967 -38.47 7.54 -8.38
CA ASN A 967 -37.18 7.38 -9.04
C ASN A 967 -37.39 7.66 -10.53
N GLY A 968 -36.92 8.80 -11.03
CA GLY A 968 -37.19 9.18 -12.41
C GLY A 968 -36.14 10.08 -13.04
N VAL A 969 -36.29 10.25 -14.35
CA VAL A 969 -35.40 11.03 -15.21
C VAL A 969 -36.15 12.24 -15.76
N LEU A 970 -35.52 13.41 -15.76
CA LEU A 970 -36.14 14.70 -16.08
C LEU A 970 -35.29 15.46 -17.10
N ASP A 971 -35.97 16.22 -17.97
CA ASP A 971 -35.33 17.28 -18.76
C ASP A 971 -35.25 18.58 -17.97
N THR A 972 -34.26 19.40 -18.32
CA THR A 972 -34.14 20.77 -17.84
C THR A 972 -34.77 21.78 -18.80
N ASP A 973 -35.39 22.84 -18.28
CA ASP A 973 -35.63 24.10 -18.99
C ASP A 973 -34.61 25.15 -18.51
N GLY A 974 -33.52 25.29 -19.27
CA GLY A 974 -32.35 26.05 -18.83
C GLY A 974 -31.70 25.39 -17.60
N GLN A 975 -31.56 26.14 -16.50
CA GLN A 975 -31.00 25.61 -15.26
C GLN A 975 -32.03 24.92 -14.35
N HIS A 976 -33.31 24.93 -14.70
CA HIS A 976 -34.39 24.45 -13.84
C HIS A 976 -35.00 23.15 -14.34
N PHE A 977 -35.52 22.33 -13.43
CA PHE A 977 -36.30 21.14 -13.77
C PHE A 977 -37.46 21.01 -12.78
N LEU A 978 -38.52 20.33 -13.20
CA LEU A 978 -39.71 20.08 -12.39
C LEU A 978 -40.06 18.59 -12.47
N ALA A 979 -40.12 17.95 -11.31
CA ALA A 979 -40.70 16.63 -11.17
C ALA A 979 -42.08 16.72 -10.53
N SER A 980 -43.05 16.05 -11.14
CA SER A 980 -44.38 15.86 -10.57
C SER A 980 -44.64 14.37 -10.41
N PHE A 981 -45.10 13.93 -9.25
CA PHE A 981 -45.45 12.53 -9.01
C PHE A 981 -46.54 12.40 -7.93
N ILE A 982 -47.28 11.29 -7.98
CA ILE A 982 -48.24 10.96 -6.92
C ILE A 982 -47.50 10.23 -5.80
N VAL A 983 -47.67 10.74 -4.58
CA VAL A 983 -47.07 10.12 -3.40
C VAL A 983 -47.85 8.84 -3.07
N PRO A 984 -47.18 7.67 -2.98
CA PRO A 984 -47.84 6.40 -2.69
C PRO A 984 -48.68 6.48 -1.41
N LYS A 985 -49.82 5.79 -1.41
CA LYS A 985 -50.69 5.66 -0.24
C LYS A 985 -49.96 5.11 0.98
N ASP A 986 -48.96 4.26 0.73
CA ASP A 986 -48.27 3.44 1.70
C ASP A 986 -47.11 4.13 2.43
N ILE A 987 -46.81 5.41 2.16
CA ILE A 987 -45.76 6.10 2.93
C ILE A 987 -46.08 6.10 4.44
N ARG A 988 -45.06 6.32 5.28
CA ARG A 988 -45.30 6.46 6.72
C ARG A 988 -45.94 7.81 7.03
N TYR A 989 -47.13 7.82 7.64
CA TYR A 989 -47.90 9.04 7.93
C TYR A 989 -47.33 9.94 9.02
N ASN A 990 -46.37 9.48 9.83
CA ASN A 990 -45.70 10.38 10.75
C ASN A 990 -44.87 11.39 9.95
N VAL A 991 -45.05 12.67 10.24
CA VAL A 991 -44.25 13.73 9.61
C VAL A 991 -42.80 13.62 10.11
N GLY A 992 -41.85 13.72 9.19
CA GLY A 992 -40.42 13.73 9.46
C GLY A 992 -39.62 13.96 8.18
N GLU A 993 -38.31 14.08 8.33
CA GLU A 993 -37.38 14.38 7.24
C GLU A 993 -37.14 13.14 6.36
N GLY A 994 -37.49 13.27 5.08
CA GLY A 994 -37.08 12.39 3.99
C GLY A 994 -35.88 12.96 3.23
N ARG A 995 -35.60 12.44 2.04
CA ARG A 995 -34.44 12.86 1.25
C ARG A 995 -34.78 12.93 -0.23
N VAL A 996 -34.26 13.94 -0.92
CA VAL A 996 -34.22 13.98 -2.39
C VAL A 996 -32.76 13.97 -2.83
N SER A 997 -32.38 13.04 -3.70
CA SER A 997 -31.04 12.95 -4.28
C SER A 997 -31.08 13.24 -5.77
N TYR A 998 -30.07 13.97 -6.25
CA TYR A 998 -29.95 14.42 -7.63
C TYR A 998 -28.61 14.00 -8.22
N TYR A 999 -28.66 13.62 -9.50
CA TYR A 999 -27.49 13.50 -10.36
C TYR A 999 -27.86 14.02 -11.74
N ALA A 1000 -26.98 14.77 -12.39
CA ALA A 1000 -27.20 15.23 -13.76
C ALA A 1000 -25.91 15.30 -14.55
N PHE A 1001 -26.04 15.30 -15.87
CA PHE A 1001 -24.96 15.59 -16.80
C PHE A 1001 -25.48 16.42 -17.99
N ASP A 1002 -24.61 17.24 -18.56
CA ASP A 1002 -24.91 18.02 -19.77
C ASP A 1002 -24.35 17.39 -21.06
N GLU A 1003 -24.67 17.97 -22.22
CA GLU A 1003 -24.20 17.50 -23.53
C GLU A 1003 -22.65 17.50 -23.67
N SER A 1004 -21.94 18.29 -22.85
CA SER A 1004 -20.47 18.31 -22.83
C SER A 1004 -19.87 17.23 -21.93
N GLY A 1005 -20.72 16.49 -21.19
CA GLY A 1005 -20.31 15.49 -20.21
C GLY A 1005 -19.98 16.07 -18.84
N ARG A 1006 -20.29 17.35 -18.57
CA ARG A 1006 -20.08 17.93 -17.24
C ARG A 1006 -21.15 17.42 -16.28
N GLU A 1007 -20.70 16.92 -15.13
CA GLU A 1007 -21.57 16.26 -14.15
C GLU A 1007 -21.90 17.17 -12.95
N TYR A 1008 -23.10 16.96 -12.40
CA TYR A 1008 -23.66 17.69 -11.27
C TYR A 1008 -24.32 16.72 -10.29
N PHE A 1009 -24.32 17.03 -9.01
CA PHE A 1009 -25.04 16.26 -7.99
C PHE A 1009 -25.46 17.11 -6.81
N GLY A 1010 -26.37 16.59 -5.99
CA GLY A 1010 -26.80 17.24 -4.77
C GLY A 1010 -27.83 16.40 -4.00
N ALA A 1011 -28.18 16.86 -2.82
CA ALA A 1011 -29.27 16.28 -2.04
C ALA A 1011 -29.93 17.33 -1.15
N ASP A 1012 -31.23 17.14 -0.88
CA ASP A 1012 -32.00 17.84 0.14
C ASP A 1012 -32.47 16.83 1.17
N ASN A 1013 -31.97 16.96 2.40
CA ASN A 1013 -32.22 16.02 3.50
C ASN A 1013 -33.27 16.52 4.49
N GLU A 1014 -33.88 17.69 4.23
CA GLU A 1014 -34.80 18.35 5.16
C GLU A 1014 -36.24 18.34 4.62
N VAL A 1015 -36.51 17.51 3.60
CA VAL A 1015 -37.83 17.42 2.97
C VAL A 1015 -38.81 16.75 3.92
N LEU A 1016 -39.82 17.49 4.40
CA LEU A 1016 -40.85 16.94 5.27
C LEU A 1016 -41.78 16.01 4.48
N ILE A 1017 -41.96 14.78 4.95
CA ILE A 1017 -42.82 13.76 4.34
C ILE A 1017 -43.69 13.12 5.42
N GLY A 1018 -44.99 12.96 5.14
CA GLY A 1018 -45.96 12.34 6.04
C GLY A 1018 -47.34 12.93 5.85
N ASP A 1019 -48.27 12.55 6.72
CA ASP A 1019 -49.70 12.91 6.61
C ASP A 1019 -50.36 12.38 5.32
N VAL A 1020 -51.65 12.67 5.13
CA VAL A 1020 -52.46 12.22 3.98
C VAL A 1020 -53.23 13.38 3.37
N SER A 1021 -53.40 13.36 2.06
CA SER A 1021 -54.21 14.35 1.34
C SER A 1021 -55.68 14.29 1.74
N ASP A 1022 -56.29 15.46 1.98
CA ASP A 1022 -57.74 15.59 2.16
C ASP A 1022 -58.52 15.35 0.86
N ASN A 1023 -57.83 15.41 -0.30
CA ASN A 1023 -58.43 15.27 -1.63
C ASN A 1023 -57.61 14.27 -2.48
N PRO A 1024 -57.68 12.96 -2.18
CA PRO A 1024 -56.95 11.96 -2.94
C PRO A 1024 -57.49 11.83 -4.39
N PRO A 1025 -56.63 11.51 -5.37
CA PRO A 1025 -57.06 11.14 -6.72
C PRO A 1025 -57.93 9.86 -6.70
N HIS A 1026 -58.66 9.62 -7.77
CA HIS A 1026 -59.54 8.45 -7.91
C HIS A 1026 -59.07 7.55 -9.05
N ASP A 1027 -58.59 6.36 -8.70
CA ASP A 1027 -58.20 5.29 -9.62
C ASP A 1027 -58.61 3.93 -9.06
N THR A 1028 -59.02 3.02 -9.93
CA THR A 1028 -59.48 1.67 -9.57
C THR A 1028 -58.87 0.57 -10.44
N GLU A 1029 -58.05 0.92 -11.42
CA GLU A 1029 -57.35 -0.03 -12.28
C GLU A 1029 -55.92 -0.21 -11.77
N GLY A 1030 -55.35 -1.40 -11.95
CA GLY A 1030 -53.94 -1.65 -11.62
C GLY A 1030 -53.03 -1.40 -12.83
N PRO A 1031 -51.69 -1.40 -12.62
CA PRO A 1031 -50.74 -1.09 -13.67
C PRO A 1031 -50.82 -2.11 -14.82
N THR A 1032 -50.73 -1.64 -16.06
CA THR A 1032 -50.52 -2.54 -17.21
C THR A 1032 -49.07 -2.97 -17.23
N ILE A 1033 -48.80 -4.28 -17.33
CA ILE A 1033 -47.44 -4.84 -17.28
C ILE A 1033 -47.16 -5.61 -18.57
N THR A 1034 -46.07 -5.27 -19.27
CA THR A 1034 -45.53 -6.03 -20.41
C THR A 1034 -44.14 -6.53 -20.05
N MET A 1035 -43.82 -7.79 -20.29
CA MET A 1035 -42.52 -8.37 -19.91
C MET A 1035 -41.98 -9.36 -20.96
N TRP A 1036 -40.65 -9.44 -21.06
CA TRP A 1036 -39.91 -10.32 -21.98
C TRP A 1036 -38.53 -10.68 -21.42
N LEU A 1037 -37.86 -11.67 -22.02
CA LEU A 1037 -36.50 -12.09 -21.65
C LEU A 1037 -35.49 -11.73 -22.73
N ASN A 1038 -34.37 -11.11 -22.35
CA ASN A 1038 -33.22 -10.74 -23.18
C ASN A 1038 -33.52 -9.73 -24.30
N ASP A 1039 -34.47 -10.02 -25.19
CA ASP A 1039 -34.80 -9.22 -26.37
C ASP A 1039 -36.32 -8.95 -26.46
N PRO A 1040 -36.77 -7.76 -26.87
CA PRO A 1040 -38.20 -7.44 -27.01
C PRO A 1040 -38.99 -8.33 -27.99
N SER A 1041 -38.30 -9.07 -28.87
CA SER A 1041 -38.92 -10.06 -29.75
C SER A 1041 -39.22 -11.40 -29.07
N PHE A 1042 -38.74 -11.62 -27.85
CA PHE A 1042 -39.02 -12.82 -27.06
C PHE A 1042 -40.52 -12.92 -26.76
N VAL A 1043 -41.10 -14.07 -27.07
CA VAL A 1043 -42.53 -14.35 -26.83
C VAL A 1043 -42.71 -15.49 -25.84
N ASP A 1044 -43.86 -15.51 -25.17
CA ASP A 1044 -44.23 -16.56 -24.23
C ASP A 1044 -44.08 -17.96 -24.85
N GLY A 1045 -43.31 -18.81 -24.18
CA GLY A 1045 -42.96 -20.18 -24.62
C GLY A 1045 -41.61 -20.31 -25.35
N ASP A 1046 -40.88 -19.22 -25.59
CA ASP A 1046 -39.56 -19.27 -26.23
C ASP A 1046 -38.49 -19.95 -25.36
N ILE A 1047 -37.34 -20.24 -25.99
CA ILE A 1047 -36.18 -20.89 -25.37
C ILE A 1047 -35.14 -19.82 -25.02
N THR A 1048 -34.43 -19.99 -23.91
CA THR A 1048 -33.32 -19.13 -23.47
C THR A 1048 -32.21 -19.95 -22.82
N GLY A 1049 -31.05 -19.33 -22.60
CA GLY A 1049 -29.99 -19.86 -21.74
C GLY A 1049 -30.36 -19.83 -20.25
N SER A 1050 -29.45 -20.30 -19.40
CA SER A 1050 -29.71 -20.52 -17.97
C SER A 1050 -29.79 -19.27 -17.10
N GLN A 1051 -29.36 -18.11 -17.59
CA GLN A 1051 -29.39 -16.83 -16.85
C GLN A 1051 -29.98 -15.69 -17.72
N PRO A 1052 -31.27 -15.70 -18.05
CA PRO A 1052 -31.89 -14.64 -18.83
C PRO A 1052 -32.02 -13.31 -18.05
N VAL A 1053 -32.11 -12.20 -18.76
CA VAL A 1053 -32.47 -10.88 -18.19
C VAL A 1053 -33.96 -10.64 -18.38
N LEU A 1054 -34.67 -10.38 -17.29
CA LEU A 1054 -36.06 -9.95 -17.30
C LEU A 1054 -36.14 -8.45 -17.59
N HIS A 1055 -36.92 -8.09 -18.60
CA HIS A 1055 -37.35 -6.72 -18.85
C HIS A 1055 -38.85 -6.60 -18.61
N ALA A 1056 -39.29 -5.52 -17.96
CA ALA A 1056 -40.70 -5.21 -17.79
C ALA A 1056 -40.98 -3.71 -17.97
N GLU A 1057 -42.09 -3.39 -18.64
CA GLU A 1057 -42.63 -2.04 -18.82
C GLU A 1057 -43.98 -1.93 -18.11
N PHE A 1058 -44.21 -0.77 -17.50
CA PHE A 1058 -45.38 -0.48 -16.69
C PHE A 1058 -46.08 0.79 -17.17
N HIS A 1059 -47.41 0.82 -17.12
CA HIS A 1059 -48.19 2.04 -17.32
C HIS A 1059 -49.41 2.08 -16.38
N ASP A 1060 -49.60 3.21 -15.71
CA ASP A 1060 -50.71 3.47 -14.80
C ASP A 1060 -50.96 4.98 -14.64
N GLU A 1061 -52.21 5.43 -14.53
CA GLU A 1061 -52.54 6.87 -14.39
C GLU A 1061 -52.11 7.44 -13.04
N SER A 1062 -52.08 6.59 -12.02
CA SER A 1062 -51.62 6.90 -10.68
C SER A 1062 -50.12 6.67 -10.47
N GLY A 1063 -49.45 6.05 -11.43
CA GLY A 1063 -48.04 5.64 -11.34
C GLY A 1063 -47.84 4.38 -10.51
N VAL A 1064 -46.63 3.83 -10.55
CA VAL A 1064 -46.29 2.55 -9.90
C VAL A 1064 -45.76 2.78 -8.48
N ASN A 1065 -46.26 2.01 -7.52
CA ASN A 1065 -45.80 2.05 -6.14
C ASN A 1065 -44.49 1.28 -5.98
N ILE A 1066 -43.44 2.02 -5.60
CA ILE A 1066 -42.09 1.50 -5.31
C ILE A 1066 -41.68 1.70 -3.84
N SER A 1067 -42.59 2.22 -3.00
CA SER A 1067 -42.28 2.59 -1.61
C SER A 1067 -41.76 1.42 -0.77
N GLY A 1068 -42.32 0.22 -0.97
CA GLY A 1068 -42.03 -0.97 -0.17
C GLY A 1068 -42.32 -0.81 1.32
N VAL A 1069 -43.17 0.14 1.69
CA VAL A 1069 -43.65 0.34 3.07
C VAL A 1069 -44.96 -0.42 3.30
N GLY A 1070 -45.80 -0.52 2.27
CA GLY A 1070 -47.08 -1.23 2.33
C GLY A 1070 -46.86 -2.74 2.41
N ILE A 1071 -47.46 -3.39 3.41
CA ILE A 1071 -47.34 -4.85 3.59
C ILE A 1071 -47.92 -5.55 2.34
N GLY A 1072 -47.04 -6.14 1.54
CA GLY A 1072 -47.40 -6.92 0.35
C GLY A 1072 -47.69 -6.08 -0.90
N HIS A 1073 -47.33 -4.79 -0.91
CA HIS A 1073 -47.52 -3.87 -2.05
C HIS A 1073 -46.22 -3.61 -2.84
N ASP A 1074 -45.26 -4.51 -2.74
CA ASP A 1074 -44.01 -4.46 -3.48
C ASP A 1074 -44.14 -4.97 -4.92
N ILE A 1075 -43.19 -4.57 -5.77
CA ILE A 1075 -42.96 -5.23 -7.05
C ILE A 1075 -42.30 -6.58 -6.75
N THR A 1076 -43.02 -7.67 -7.01
CA THR A 1076 -42.56 -9.03 -6.66
C THR A 1076 -42.49 -9.92 -7.87
N LEU A 1077 -41.41 -10.70 -7.96
CA LEU A 1077 -41.21 -11.74 -8.96
C LEU A 1077 -41.18 -13.11 -8.28
N VAL A 1078 -42.06 -14.02 -8.72
CA VAL A 1078 -42.06 -15.43 -8.33
C VAL A 1078 -41.53 -16.26 -9.49
N ILE A 1079 -40.57 -17.12 -9.22
CA ILE A 1079 -39.98 -18.06 -10.18
C ILE A 1079 -40.48 -19.47 -9.83
N ASP A 1080 -40.99 -20.22 -10.81
CA ASP A 1080 -41.43 -21.61 -10.69
C ASP A 1080 -42.42 -21.87 -9.53
N ASP A 1081 -43.42 -21.01 -9.39
CA ASP A 1081 -44.46 -21.07 -8.34
C ASP A 1081 -43.92 -21.05 -6.89
N GLN A 1082 -42.66 -20.65 -6.66
CA GLN A 1082 -42.06 -20.54 -5.33
C GLN A 1082 -42.55 -19.30 -4.54
N ARG A 1083 -43.86 -19.23 -4.27
CA ARG A 1083 -44.52 -18.10 -3.61
C ARG A 1083 -44.03 -17.80 -2.18
N SER A 1084 -43.31 -18.73 -1.55
CA SER A 1084 -42.69 -18.50 -0.23
C SER A 1084 -41.37 -17.71 -0.30
N LEU A 1085 -40.81 -17.51 -1.50
CA LEU A 1085 -39.52 -16.84 -1.72
C LEU A 1085 -39.60 -15.82 -2.89
N PRO A 1086 -40.52 -14.83 -2.85
CA PRO A 1086 -40.60 -13.83 -3.90
C PRO A 1086 -39.34 -12.94 -3.91
N LYS A 1087 -38.90 -12.53 -5.10
CA LYS A 1087 -37.84 -11.52 -5.26
C LYS A 1087 -38.47 -10.13 -5.25
N MET A 1088 -37.94 -9.24 -4.42
CA MET A 1088 -38.38 -7.85 -4.28
C MET A 1088 -37.64 -6.99 -5.29
N LEU A 1089 -38.36 -6.31 -6.18
CA LEU A 1089 -37.75 -5.62 -7.33
C LEU A 1089 -37.98 -4.11 -7.36
N ASN A 1090 -38.48 -3.49 -6.29
CA ASN A 1090 -38.79 -2.05 -6.23
C ASN A 1090 -37.61 -1.17 -6.65
N SER A 1091 -36.39 -1.49 -6.20
CA SER A 1091 -35.17 -0.74 -6.50
C SER A 1091 -34.67 -0.87 -7.95
N TYR A 1092 -35.26 -1.77 -8.74
CA TYR A 1092 -34.95 -1.94 -10.16
C TYR A 1092 -35.92 -1.17 -11.07
N TYR A 1093 -36.98 -0.59 -10.50
CA TYR A 1093 -37.93 0.22 -11.26
C TYR A 1093 -37.43 1.67 -11.39
N GLN A 1094 -37.53 2.20 -12.60
CA GLN A 1094 -37.28 3.61 -12.91
C GLN A 1094 -38.42 4.16 -13.77
N SER A 1095 -38.95 5.32 -13.41
CA SER A 1095 -39.93 6.06 -14.20
C SER A 1095 -39.33 6.53 -15.54
N ASP A 1096 -40.16 6.49 -16.59
CA ASP A 1096 -39.78 7.04 -17.89
C ASP A 1096 -39.54 8.56 -17.79
N LYS A 1097 -38.77 9.07 -18.75
CA LYS A 1097 -38.39 10.47 -18.80
C LYS A 1097 -39.61 11.41 -18.77
N ASN A 1098 -39.61 12.36 -17.83
CA ASN A 1098 -40.68 13.34 -17.57
C ASN A 1098 -42.07 12.72 -17.27
N SER A 1099 -42.16 11.45 -16.87
CA SER A 1099 -43.43 10.77 -16.62
C SER A 1099 -43.39 9.90 -15.37
N PHE A 1100 -44.29 10.13 -14.42
CA PHE A 1100 -44.50 9.21 -13.29
C PHE A 1100 -45.48 8.07 -13.63
N LYS A 1101 -46.17 8.18 -14.78
CA LYS A 1101 -47.25 7.25 -15.21
C LYS A 1101 -46.76 6.03 -15.96
N SER A 1102 -45.49 5.99 -16.32
CA SER A 1102 -44.87 4.86 -16.99
C SER A 1102 -43.44 4.69 -16.51
N GLY A 1103 -42.91 3.48 -16.65
CA GLY A 1103 -41.57 3.17 -16.21
C GLY A 1103 -41.18 1.74 -16.58
N ARG A 1104 -39.94 1.40 -16.26
CA ARG A 1104 -39.29 0.17 -16.71
C ARG A 1104 -38.52 -0.48 -15.56
N LEU A 1105 -38.34 -1.78 -15.68
CA LEU A 1105 -37.59 -2.60 -14.76
C LEU A 1105 -36.71 -3.57 -15.55
N VAL A 1106 -35.45 -3.68 -15.14
CA VAL A 1106 -34.50 -4.65 -15.70
C VAL A 1106 -33.89 -5.46 -14.56
N TYR A 1107 -33.96 -6.80 -14.65
CA TYR A 1107 -33.49 -7.70 -13.59
C TYR A 1107 -32.80 -8.94 -14.16
N GLN A 1108 -31.55 -9.17 -13.76
CA GLN A 1108 -30.83 -10.41 -14.09
C GLN A 1108 -31.38 -11.58 -13.27
N LEU A 1109 -31.95 -12.58 -13.94
CA LEU A 1109 -32.46 -13.77 -13.25
C LEU A 1109 -31.31 -14.63 -12.71
N PRO A 1110 -31.52 -15.35 -11.59
CA PRO A 1110 -30.55 -16.32 -11.10
C PRO A 1110 -30.34 -17.45 -12.11
N GLN A 1111 -29.31 -18.27 -11.89
CA GLN A 1111 -29.11 -19.48 -12.69
C GLN A 1111 -30.28 -20.44 -12.54
N LEU A 1112 -30.92 -20.77 -13.65
CA LEU A 1112 -32.04 -21.69 -13.77
C LEU A 1112 -31.55 -23.05 -14.28
N ALA A 1113 -32.22 -24.12 -13.84
CA ALA A 1113 -31.93 -25.47 -14.31
C ALA A 1113 -32.37 -25.65 -15.77
N GLU A 1114 -31.92 -26.72 -16.43
CA GLU A 1114 -32.49 -27.08 -17.73
C GLU A 1114 -33.94 -27.53 -17.58
N GLY A 1115 -34.83 -27.05 -18.46
CA GLY A 1115 -36.24 -27.40 -18.46
C GLY A 1115 -37.19 -26.22 -18.51
N LYS A 1116 -38.46 -26.44 -18.17
CA LYS A 1116 -39.52 -25.42 -18.26
C LYS A 1116 -39.58 -24.58 -16.99
N HIS A 1117 -39.71 -23.28 -17.17
CA HIS A 1117 -39.77 -22.30 -16.10
C HIS A 1117 -40.95 -21.33 -16.26
N THR A 1118 -41.38 -20.75 -15.15
CA THR A 1118 -42.42 -19.71 -15.13
C THR A 1118 -42.01 -18.51 -14.28
N LEU A 1119 -42.37 -17.31 -14.74
CA LEU A 1119 -42.27 -16.06 -14.00
C LEU A 1119 -43.68 -15.52 -13.74
N GLU A 1120 -43.94 -15.07 -12.52
CA GLU A 1120 -45.13 -14.28 -12.14
C GLU A 1120 -44.64 -12.95 -11.56
N LEU A 1121 -44.86 -11.84 -12.28
CA LEU A 1121 -44.50 -10.49 -11.86
C LEU A 1121 -45.76 -9.75 -11.41
N LYS A 1122 -45.78 -9.32 -10.15
CA LYS A 1122 -46.89 -8.56 -9.56
C LYS A 1122 -46.42 -7.16 -9.18
N ALA A 1123 -47.21 -6.15 -9.56
CA ALA A 1123 -46.97 -4.75 -9.22
C ALA A 1123 -48.27 -4.05 -8.78
N TRP A 1124 -48.10 -2.90 -8.14
CA TRP A 1124 -49.17 -2.09 -7.57
C TRP A 1124 -49.05 -0.64 -8.05
N ASP A 1125 -50.18 0.05 -8.21
CA ASP A 1125 -50.20 1.50 -8.40
C ASP A 1125 -50.04 2.23 -7.05
N ASN A 1126 -49.90 3.55 -7.09
CA ASN A 1126 -49.80 4.39 -5.89
C ASN A 1126 -51.06 4.44 -5.00
N LEU A 1127 -52.20 3.90 -5.46
CA LEU A 1127 -53.48 3.82 -4.72
C LEU A 1127 -53.77 2.42 -4.17
N ASN A 1128 -52.87 1.47 -4.43
CA ASN A 1128 -52.91 0.05 -4.07
C ASN A 1128 -53.87 -0.82 -4.90
N ASN A 1129 -54.07 -0.49 -6.17
CA ASN A 1129 -54.62 -1.40 -7.18
C ASN A 1129 -53.47 -2.26 -7.75
N SER A 1130 -53.69 -3.55 -8.01
CA SER A 1130 -52.63 -4.48 -8.45
C SER A 1130 -52.93 -5.19 -9.74
N SER A 1131 -51.86 -5.56 -10.44
CA SER A 1131 -51.87 -6.40 -11.64
C SER A 1131 -50.79 -7.47 -11.56
N VAL A 1132 -51.01 -8.57 -12.28
CA VAL A 1132 -50.06 -9.69 -12.40
C VAL A 1132 -49.83 -9.98 -13.88
N ALA A 1133 -48.58 -10.07 -14.30
CA ALA A 1133 -48.16 -10.62 -15.58
C ALA A 1133 -47.43 -11.94 -15.38
N SER A 1134 -47.52 -12.84 -16.37
CA SER A 1134 -46.83 -14.13 -16.32
C SER A 1134 -46.14 -14.43 -17.65
N LEU A 1135 -45.00 -15.12 -17.57
CA LEU A 1135 -44.21 -15.54 -18.72
C LEU A 1135 -43.70 -16.97 -18.48
N SER A 1136 -43.88 -17.84 -19.47
CA SER A 1136 -43.38 -19.21 -19.48
C SER A 1136 -42.27 -19.34 -20.52
N PHE A 1137 -41.25 -20.15 -20.24
CA PHE A 1137 -40.12 -20.36 -21.15
C PHE A 1137 -39.43 -21.68 -20.88
N GLU A 1138 -38.52 -22.09 -21.77
CA GLU A 1138 -37.72 -23.30 -21.60
C GLU A 1138 -36.23 -22.95 -21.61
N VAL A 1139 -35.50 -23.37 -20.58
CA VAL A 1139 -34.04 -23.25 -20.51
C VAL A 1139 -33.43 -24.46 -21.18
N HIS A 1140 -32.66 -24.24 -22.25
CA HIS A 1140 -31.87 -25.28 -22.92
C HIS A 1140 -30.38 -25.00 -22.70
N LEU A 1141 -29.65 -26.00 -22.20
CA LEU A 1141 -28.19 -25.90 -22.05
C LEU A 1141 -27.47 -26.35 -23.33
N ASP A 1142 -28.08 -27.27 -24.09
CA ASP A 1142 -27.56 -27.74 -25.36
C ASP A 1142 -28.10 -26.91 -26.54
N GLY A 1143 -27.26 -26.04 -27.13
CA GLY A 1143 -27.65 -25.18 -28.25
C GLY A 1143 -26.48 -24.37 -28.83
N ALA A 1144 -26.67 -23.87 -30.06
CA ALA A 1144 -25.74 -22.89 -30.64
C ALA A 1144 -26.17 -21.48 -30.25
N LEU A 1145 -25.24 -20.64 -29.79
CA LEU A 1145 -25.53 -19.23 -29.53
C LEU A 1145 -25.91 -18.54 -30.83
N LYS A 1146 -27.04 -17.82 -30.82
CA LYS A 1146 -27.46 -17.01 -31.95
C LYS A 1146 -26.55 -15.78 -32.01
N ILE A 1147 -26.01 -15.48 -33.18
CA ILE A 1147 -25.21 -14.26 -33.40
C ILE A 1147 -25.91 -13.38 -34.43
N GLU A 1148 -26.09 -12.12 -34.08
CA GLU A 1148 -26.70 -11.10 -34.92
C GLU A 1148 -25.79 -9.89 -35.11
N ASN A 1149 -26.11 -9.06 -36.10
CA ASN A 1149 -25.46 -7.77 -36.37
C ASN A 1149 -23.93 -7.76 -36.44
N ALA A 1150 -23.32 -8.93 -36.72
CA ALA A 1150 -21.88 -9.06 -36.76
C ALA A 1150 -21.24 -8.17 -37.83
N SER A 1151 -20.20 -7.40 -37.49
CA SER A 1151 -19.51 -6.49 -38.41
C SER A 1151 -18.03 -6.31 -38.06
N VAL A 1152 -17.27 -5.78 -39.01
CA VAL A 1152 -15.84 -5.44 -38.86
C VAL A 1152 -15.64 -4.04 -39.43
N TYR A 1153 -15.09 -3.12 -38.63
CA TYR A 1153 -14.93 -1.72 -39.03
C TYR A 1153 -13.60 -1.12 -38.53
N PRO A 1154 -12.81 -0.43 -39.38
CA PRO A 1154 -13.07 -0.20 -40.80
C PRO A 1154 -12.90 -1.47 -41.65
N ASN A 1155 -13.66 -1.56 -42.74
CA ASN A 1155 -13.47 -2.56 -43.78
C ASN A 1155 -13.73 -1.87 -45.13
N PRO A 1156 -12.68 -1.50 -45.89
CA PRO A 1156 -11.35 -2.11 -45.93
C PRO A 1156 -10.47 -1.86 -44.69
N VAL A 1157 -9.64 -2.85 -44.36
CA VAL A 1157 -8.73 -2.90 -43.22
C VAL A 1157 -7.33 -2.44 -43.65
N GLU A 1158 -6.66 -1.62 -42.85
CA GLU A 1158 -5.29 -1.17 -43.09
C GLU A 1158 -4.33 -1.79 -42.04
N PRO A 1159 -3.23 -2.45 -42.47
CA PRO A 1159 -2.25 -3.01 -41.54
C PRO A 1159 -1.70 -1.97 -40.57
N GLY A 1160 -1.67 -2.28 -39.27
CA GLY A 1160 -1.22 -1.37 -38.22
C GLY A 1160 -2.26 -0.33 -37.74
N ILE A 1161 -3.48 -0.34 -38.27
CA ILE A 1161 -4.59 0.49 -37.77
C ILE A 1161 -5.58 -0.40 -37.01
N SER A 1162 -5.99 0.04 -35.81
CA SER A 1162 -6.98 -0.68 -34.98
C SER A 1162 -8.30 -0.83 -35.75
N THR A 1163 -8.78 -2.09 -35.82
CA THR A 1163 -10.04 -2.50 -36.44
C THR A 1163 -10.92 -3.16 -35.39
N LYS A 1164 -12.20 -2.80 -35.36
CA LYS A 1164 -13.15 -3.25 -34.35
C LYS A 1164 -14.08 -4.34 -34.90
N ILE A 1165 -14.26 -5.40 -34.13
CA ILE A 1165 -15.23 -6.47 -34.42
C ILE A 1165 -16.43 -6.29 -33.48
N TYR A 1166 -17.62 -6.27 -34.07
CA TYR A 1166 -18.89 -6.12 -33.35
C TYR A 1166 -19.78 -7.32 -33.62
N PHE A 1167 -20.57 -7.75 -32.64
CA PHE A 1167 -21.70 -8.64 -32.83
C PHE A 1167 -22.60 -8.63 -31.59
N GLU A 1168 -23.85 -9.07 -31.78
CA GLU A 1168 -24.82 -9.31 -30.72
C GLU A 1168 -25.10 -10.82 -30.60
N HIS A 1169 -25.55 -11.27 -29.43
CA HIS A 1169 -25.85 -12.66 -29.14
C HIS A 1169 -26.96 -12.80 -28.09
N ASP A 1170 -27.45 -14.02 -27.88
CA ASP A 1170 -28.57 -14.38 -27.00
C ASP A 1170 -28.16 -14.92 -25.61
N ALA A 1171 -26.96 -14.58 -25.14
CA ALA A 1171 -26.43 -15.00 -23.83
C ALA A 1171 -26.03 -13.79 -22.96
N PRO A 1172 -26.98 -12.96 -22.53
CA PRO A 1172 -26.68 -11.65 -22.00
C PRO A 1172 -25.93 -11.69 -20.67
N ASN A 1173 -25.09 -10.67 -20.44
CA ASN A 1173 -24.31 -10.49 -19.20
C ASN A 1173 -23.43 -11.69 -18.79
N MET A 1174 -23.06 -12.55 -19.76
CA MET A 1174 -22.15 -13.66 -19.55
C MET A 1174 -20.74 -13.31 -20.00
N LEU A 1175 -19.74 -13.91 -19.35
CA LEU A 1175 -18.36 -13.90 -19.82
C LEU A 1175 -18.21 -14.95 -20.93
N LEU A 1176 -17.92 -14.51 -22.16
CA LEU A 1176 -17.79 -15.38 -23.32
C LEU A 1176 -16.32 -15.61 -23.66
N ASP A 1177 -15.94 -16.86 -23.91
CA ASP A 1177 -14.68 -17.19 -24.58
C ASP A 1177 -14.84 -16.90 -26.08
N VAL A 1178 -14.12 -15.92 -26.60
CA VAL A 1178 -14.16 -15.51 -28.00
C VAL A 1178 -12.87 -15.92 -28.70
N THR A 1179 -12.98 -16.77 -29.70
CA THR A 1179 -11.88 -17.14 -30.61
C THR A 1179 -12.12 -16.50 -31.96
N TYR A 1180 -11.23 -15.62 -32.41
CA TYR A 1180 -11.29 -15.07 -33.77
C TYR A 1180 -10.02 -15.36 -34.54
N ALA A 1181 -10.19 -15.71 -35.81
CA ALA A 1181 -9.13 -16.19 -36.68
C ALA A 1181 -9.27 -15.65 -38.09
N VAL A 1182 -8.15 -15.28 -38.69
CA VAL A 1182 -8.07 -14.77 -40.06
C VAL A 1182 -7.55 -15.87 -40.99
N TYR A 1183 -8.32 -16.18 -42.02
CA TYR A 1183 -7.98 -17.17 -43.04
C TYR A 1183 -7.79 -16.52 -44.41
N SER A 1184 -6.85 -17.03 -45.19
CA SER A 1184 -6.82 -16.79 -46.63
C SER A 1184 -8.05 -17.39 -47.34
N LEU A 1185 -8.33 -16.95 -48.57
CA LEU A 1185 -9.39 -17.54 -49.40
C LEU A 1185 -9.19 -19.03 -49.71
N SER A 1186 -7.98 -19.57 -49.58
CA SER A 1186 -7.71 -21.00 -49.72
C SER A 1186 -7.89 -21.79 -48.43
N GLY A 1187 -8.38 -21.16 -47.35
CA GLY A 1187 -8.62 -21.80 -46.05
C GLY A 1187 -7.37 -21.99 -45.18
N ARG A 1188 -6.22 -21.41 -45.56
CA ARG A 1188 -5.02 -21.40 -44.69
C ARG A 1188 -5.20 -20.36 -43.58
N LEU A 1189 -5.04 -20.79 -42.33
CA LEU A 1189 -4.98 -19.94 -41.14
C LEU A 1189 -3.77 -19.00 -41.22
N ILE A 1190 -4.00 -17.71 -40.94
CA ILE A 1190 -2.98 -16.66 -40.96
C ILE A 1190 -2.69 -16.22 -39.53
N GLU A 1191 -3.72 -15.85 -38.77
CA GLU A 1191 -3.66 -15.38 -37.38
C GLU A 1191 -4.87 -15.94 -36.59
N GLN A 1192 -4.71 -16.20 -35.30
CA GLN A 1192 -5.77 -16.62 -34.37
C GLN A 1192 -5.52 -16.00 -33.00
N TYR A 1193 -6.61 -15.59 -32.35
CA TYR A 1193 -6.62 -15.02 -31.02
C TYR A 1193 -7.74 -15.64 -30.20
N GLU A 1194 -7.50 -15.78 -28.90
CA GLU A 1194 -8.45 -16.25 -27.90
C GLU A 1194 -8.50 -15.22 -26.78
N ILE A 1195 -9.69 -14.71 -26.49
CA ILE A 1195 -9.93 -13.68 -25.47
C ILE A 1195 -11.19 -14.02 -24.70
N GLN A 1196 -11.33 -13.46 -23.50
CA GLN A 1196 -12.61 -13.46 -22.79
C GLN A 1196 -13.24 -12.09 -22.91
N GLN A 1197 -14.54 -12.03 -23.22
CA GLN A 1197 -15.28 -10.78 -23.36
C GLN A 1197 -16.57 -10.84 -22.55
N PRO A 1198 -16.80 -9.90 -21.62
CA PRO A 1198 -18.09 -9.79 -20.96
C PRO A 1198 -19.11 -9.26 -21.97
N ALA A 1199 -20.26 -9.90 -22.01
CA ALA A 1199 -21.44 -9.35 -22.67
C ALA A 1199 -22.06 -8.27 -21.77
N ILE A 1200 -22.51 -7.17 -22.36
CA ILE A 1200 -23.31 -6.13 -21.71
C ILE A 1200 -24.68 -6.15 -22.39
N GLY A 1201 -25.68 -6.65 -21.67
CA GLY A 1201 -26.91 -7.12 -22.32
C GLY A 1201 -26.53 -8.13 -23.40
N ASN A 1202 -27.08 -7.97 -24.60
CA ASN A 1202 -26.88 -8.88 -25.73
C ASN A 1202 -25.67 -8.54 -26.61
N ALA A 1203 -24.89 -7.53 -26.29
CA ALA A 1203 -23.74 -7.11 -27.09
C ALA A 1203 -22.44 -7.37 -26.36
N ILE A 1204 -21.35 -7.60 -27.09
CA ILE A 1204 -20.01 -7.55 -26.50
C ILE A 1204 -19.39 -6.16 -26.70
N ASN A 1205 -18.47 -5.79 -25.81
CA ASN A 1205 -17.61 -4.67 -26.08
C ASN A 1205 -16.84 -4.89 -27.40
N PRO A 1206 -16.66 -3.85 -28.23
CA PRO A 1206 -16.02 -4.02 -29.53
C PRO A 1206 -14.62 -4.61 -29.37
N ILE A 1207 -14.35 -5.74 -30.03
CA ILE A 1207 -13.03 -6.37 -29.96
C ILE A 1207 -12.09 -5.56 -30.83
N GLU A 1208 -11.12 -4.89 -30.21
CA GLU A 1208 -10.05 -4.24 -30.94
C GLU A 1208 -9.05 -5.27 -31.45
N TRP A 1209 -8.87 -5.28 -32.77
CA TRP A 1209 -7.93 -6.12 -33.49
C TRP A 1209 -7.06 -5.22 -34.36
N THR A 1210 -5.77 -5.18 -34.08
CA THR A 1210 -4.79 -4.55 -34.99
C THR A 1210 -4.23 -5.64 -35.91
N PRO A 1211 -4.58 -5.65 -37.20
CA PRO A 1211 -4.11 -6.66 -38.14
C PRO A 1211 -2.59 -6.62 -38.24
N GLY A 1212 -1.94 -7.79 -38.17
CA GLY A 1212 -0.51 -7.93 -38.35
C GLY A 1212 -0.04 -7.65 -39.79
N ASN A 1213 1.07 -8.27 -40.19
CA ASN A 1213 1.63 -8.12 -41.55
C ASN A 1213 0.81 -8.86 -42.62
N LEU A 1214 -0.48 -8.53 -42.76
CA LEU A 1214 -1.35 -9.01 -43.82
C LEU A 1214 -0.99 -8.34 -45.15
N GLN A 1215 -0.86 -9.15 -46.21
CA GLN A 1215 -0.67 -8.62 -47.56
C GLN A 1215 -1.99 -8.07 -48.12
N LYS A 1216 -1.92 -7.15 -49.08
CA LYS A 1216 -3.10 -6.67 -49.80
C LYS A 1216 -3.88 -7.84 -50.40
N GLY A 1217 -5.13 -8.01 -50.01
CA GLY A 1217 -5.93 -9.16 -50.43
C GLY A 1217 -7.25 -9.28 -49.70
N LEU A 1218 -8.06 -10.25 -50.11
CA LEU A 1218 -9.31 -10.60 -49.45
C LEU A 1218 -9.06 -11.77 -48.50
N TYR A 1219 -9.54 -11.65 -47.26
CA TYR A 1219 -9.43 -12.67 -46.22
C TYR A 1219 -10.81 -12.95 -45.60
N ILE A 1220 -10.91 -14.03 -44.85
CA ILE A 1220 -12.09 -14.40 -44.07
C ILE A 1220 -11.72 -14.28 -42.58
N LEU A 1221 -12.36 -13.37 -41.88
CA LEU A 1221 -12.37 -13.37 -40.41
C LEU A 1221 -13.47 -14.34 -39.97
N GLN A 1222 -13.10 -15.37 -39.23
CA GLN A 1222 -14.03 -16.27 -38.57
C GLN A 1222 -13.98 -16.00 -37.07
N CYS A 1223 -15.14 -15.92 -36.44
CA CYS A 1223 -15.26 -15.76 -35.00
C CYS A 1223 -16.13 -16.88 -34.44
N GLU A 1224 -15.70 -17.43 -33.32
CA GLU A 1224 -16.38 -18.39 -32.49
C GLU A 1224 -16.53 -17.77 -31.10
N ILE A 1225 -17.72 -17.89 -30.51
CA ILE A 1225 -17.96 -17.54 -29.13
C ILE A 1225 -18.42 -18.78 -28.39
N LYS A 1226 -18.00 -18.92 -27.14
CA LYS A 1226 -18.37 -20.02 -26.29
C LYS A 1226 -18.81 -19.49 -24.92
N SER A 1227 -20.00 -19.86 -24.48
CA SER A 1227 -20.49 -19.50 -23.13
C SER A 1227 -19.87 -20.41 -22.05
N PRO A 1228 -19.96 -20.03 -20.77
CA PRO A 1228 -19.56 -20.89 -19.64
C PRO A 1228 -20.27 -22.25 -19.62
N GLU A 1229 -21.48 -22.31 -20.19
CA GLU A 1229 -22.28 -23.54 -20.36
C GLU A 1229 -21.86 -24.38 -21.58
N ASN A 1230 -20.78 -24.02 -22.28
CA ASN A 1230 -20.29 -24.63 -23.52
C ASN A 1230 -21.21 -24.47 -24.74
N GLN A 1231 -22.14 -23.51 -24.74
CA GLN A 1231 -22.89 -23.15 -25.94
C GLN A 1231 -21.98 -22.42 -26.92
N ILE A 1232 -22.03 -22.75 -28.21
CA ILE A 1232 -21.10 -22.22 -29.21
C ILE A 1232 -21.86 -21.44 -30.29
N GLY A 1233 -21.46 -20.19 -30.52
CA GLY A 1233 -21.91 -19.37 -31.65
C GLY A 1233 -20.77 -19.15 -32.64
N ARG A 1234 -21.07 -19.05 -33.95
CA ARG A 1234 -20.04 -18.79 -34.98
C ARG A 1234 -20.55 -17.82 -36.05
N PHE A 1235 -19.68 -16.91 -36.49
CA PHE A 1235 -19.91 -16.13 -37.70
C PHE A 1235 -18.64 -15.98 -38.54
N SER A 1236 -18.80 -15.52 -39.78
CA SER A 1236 -17.67 -15.18 -40.63
C SER A 1236 -17.95 -13.90 -41.44
N LYS A 1237 -16.93 -13.06 -41.59
CA LYS A 1237 -16.98 -11.83 -42.39
C LYS A 1237 -15.81 -11.79 -43.37
N LYS A 1238 -16.07 -11.26 -44.56
CA LYS A 1238 -15.02 -10.98 -45.54
C LYS A 1238 -14.37 -9.65 -45.17
N ILE A 1239 -13.05 -9.66 -45.04
CA ILE A 1239 -12.26 -8.46 -44.79
C ILE A 1239 -11.35 -8.19 -46.01
N LEU A 1240 -11.31 -6.94 -46.47
CA LEU A 1240 -10.45 -6.52 -47.56
C LEU A 1240 -9.28 -5.75 -46.96
N VAL A 1241 -8.06 -6.25 -47.11
CA VAL A 1241 -6.85 -5.55 -46.66
C VAL A 1241 -6.36 -4.62 -47.77
N VAL A 1242 -6.32 -3.32 -47.50
CA VAL A 1242 -5.78 -2.27 -48.36
C VAL A 1242 -4.49 -1.71 -47.79
N ARG A 1243 -3.78 -0.92 -48.58
CA ARG A 1243 -2.42 -0.46 -48.28
C ARG A 1243 -2.37 1.05 -48.31
#